data_AF-A0AAW7CRH8-F1
#
_entry.id   AF-A0AAW7CRH8-F1
#
_cell.length_a   1.000
_cell.length_b   1.000
_cell.length_c   1.000
_cell.angle_alpha   90.00
_cell.angle_beta   90.00
_cell.angle_gamma   90.00
#
_symmetry.space_group_name_H-M   'P 1'
#
loop_
_entity.id
_entity.type
_entity.pdbx_description
1 polymer ?
#
loop_
_entity_poly.entity_id
_entity_poly.type
_entity_poly.pdbx_seq_one_letter_code
_entity_poly.pdbx_strand_id
1 'polypeptide(L)'
;DEVTAGKANVTIPADKVTADGNYSVTAEITDPAGNTSGKGQPTDFTVDTQIPGDTDGDGTVDTTPVVTIPEAANGVNADELKDGVQTEVTVPGGSAAGDTLTLTITKPDGTTDTVEHTLTADEVTAGKADVTIPADKATPDGNYSVKAEITDPAGNTSGQGQATDFTVDTVAPSAPVLNAEDNGSVSVELPGDANKGDTVEITFEDENGDKQTVTMEKGDNGWTSSDPNLIPDSQGNNTTIPSDNVKDNSEVTAIAKDPSGNESDPATATSKTDVLPTVSISVDTTSTNANGDKISGNASVSGDAIDVPATIEDNDDTTGLVYTVALDYAAAQDVTVTITLTNGAGYASAPDYSALAGSQHDGKIALHGDTGKVTYDGASTVTVVIPAGSKSVSFIVDPTMEANQNAFNAEGMEKVLATITGTSNNATAVTETVNNAGASATGVIYDGNPISLRNLDGDFTLKYSLSSSKAGTGDFGYTIGSTSGDSDPMLTTDYNDTIYVGYYQDGSETSSYSNVANSQDNGPDGTKTDGNQSITTVDLGAGDDLMVVRGNMLANTRVYAGEGNDTFTMDGMNTALRVMYAGSYLFMESGNDTVTIKRTGVTNAGQIYLGSGSDTFTQGDANSQNNTELSGLLDLGSGIQGQSNLPKEYLAIYQDGSDLSLGNDTNIDAVTDVNTVTIYGSVSGEILGGYGSDNITITKNLTGNVSVGDNADTLTAGWIYGGATVSMGDGNDTVTVTEGAYNATISLGAGDDVFDSTSATLGSAATTIDGGEGNDTIKIGTISNGNITIDAGAGDDIVVLTKDYDTKPIGNQGSINGGEGSDTLVLAGNISVNLATGKNEGITGFEKVDMTVGSNLKADNSAQTIKLTVSDVLGINDNSTLYISGDANDKVDLGADDAGSLGTFTATATTVKATALDGTEHTYTLYSSAGGANVYIDNNIIDNGGVI
;
A
#
# COMPACT_ATOMS: atom_id res chain seq x y z
N ASP A 1 2.99 105.55 68.77
CA ASP A 1 2.25 106.56 69.54
C ASP A 1 0.77 106.21 69.43
N GLU A 2 0.22 105.63 70.49
CA GLU A 2 -1.15 105.09 70.54
C GLU A 2 -2.21 106.21 70.36
N VAL A 3 -1.84 107.43 70.74
CA VAL A 3 -2.68 108.62 70.58
C VAL A 3 -2.84 108.98 69.10
N THR A 4 -1.73 109.02 68.35
CA THR A 4 -1.75 109.33 66.90
C THR A 4 -2.39 108.21 66.07
N ALA A 5 -2.38 106.97 66.58
CA ALA A 5 -3.03 105.83 65.95
C ALA A 5 -4.54 105.70 66.29
N GLY A 6 -5.04 106.42 67.29
CA GLY A 6 -6.45 106.39 67.72
C GLY A 6 -6.90 105.04 68.33
N LYS A 7 -5.98 104.19 68.78
CA LYS A 7 -6.29 102.87 69.35
C LYS A 7 -5.23 102.41 70.37
N ALA A 8 -5.69 101.69 71.39
CA ALA A 8 -4.86 101.01 72.38
C ALA A 8 -5.33 99.55 72.51
N ASN A 9 -4.39 98.63 72.63
CA ASN A 9 -4.69 97.21 72.84
C ASN A 9 -4.52 96.88 74.32
N VAL A 10 -5.56 96.33 74.94
CA VAL A 10 -5.54 95.87 76.33
C VAL A 10 -5.93 94.41 76.36
N THR A 11 -5.05 93.58 76.90
CA THR A 11 -5.34 92.16 77.13
C THR A 11 -6.09 91.99 78.43
N ILE A 12 -7.24 91.32 78.38
CA ILE A 12 -7.98 90.90 79.59
C ILE A 12 -7.22 89.71 80.21
N PRO A 13 -6.80 89.80 81.48
CA PRO A 13 -6.13 88.68 82.13
C PRO A 13 -7.08 87.47 82.24
N ALA A 14 -6.58 86.28 81.86
CA ALA A 14 -7.38 85.05 81.87
C ALA A 14 -7.91 84.67 83.27
N ASP A 15 -7.20 85.04 84.34
CA ASP A 15 -7.65 84.82 85.73
C ASP A 15 -8.86 85.67 86.13
N LYS A 16 -9.36 86.54 85.24
CA LYS A 16 -10.60 87.31 85.41
C LYS A 16 -11.80 86.67 84.72
N VAL A 17 -11.60 85.57 84.02
CA VAL A 17 -12.61 84.87 83.22
C VAL A 17 -12.40 83.35 83.38
N THR A 18 -12.82 82.80 84.52
CA THR A 18 -12.46 81.42 84.93
C THR A 18 -13.63 80.45 85.06
N ALA A 19 -14.85 80.87 84.75
CA ALA A 19 -16.04 80.03 84.86
C ALA A 19 -16.86 80.13 83.57
N ASP A 20 -17.58 79.08 83.23
CA ASP A 20 -18.40 79.09 82.03
C ASP A 20 -19.59 80.05 82.18
N GLY A 21 -19.94 80.68 81.06
CA GLY A 21 -21.04 81.63 80.98
C GLY A 21 -20.72 82.90 80.20
N ASN A 22 -21.61 83.88 80.31
CA ASN A 22 -21.57 85.10 79.51
C ASN A 22 -20.85 86.23 80.26
N TYR A 23 -19.91 86.89 79.58
CA TYR A 23 -19.10 87.99 80.07
C TYR A 23 -19.26 89.25 79.22
N SER A 24 -18.89 90.41 79.78
CA SER A 24 -18.94 91.72 79.09
C SER A 24 -17.78 92.63 79.50
N VAL A 25 -17.19 93.38 78.56
CA VAL A 25 -16.06 94.29 78.81
C VAL A 25 -16.33 95.73 78.35
N THR A 26 -15.85 96.71 79.12
CA THR A 26 -15.90 98.16 78.80
C THR A 26 -14.54 98.82 79.04
N ALA A 27 -14.21 99.88 78.30
CA ALA A 27 -12.96 100.65 78.44
C ALA A 27 -13.21 102.14 78.79
N GLU A 28 -12.27 102.75 79.51
CA GLU A 28 -12.28 104.18 79.87
C GLU A 28 -10.84 104.73 79.87
N ILE A 29 -10.64 105.92 79.29
CA ILE A 29 -9.34 106.60 79.24
C ILE A 29 -9.36 107.76 80.22
N THR A 30 -8.30 107.91 81.02
CA THR A 30 -8.10 109.07 81.92
C THR A 30 -6.82 109.79 81.55
N ASP A 31 -6.91 111.10 81.33
CA ASP A 31 -5.74 111.93 81.04
C ASP A 31 -4.93 112.24 82.32
N PRO A 32 -3.70 112.78 82.21
CA PRO A 32 -2.88 113.10 83.39
C PRO A 32 -3.47 114.20 84.28
N ALA A 33 -4.39 115.02 83.76
CA ALA A 33 -5.11 116.01 84.54
C ALA A 33 -6.33 115.42 85.27
N GLY A 34 -6.62 114.13 85.05
CA GLY A 34 -7.72 113.40 85.66
C GLY A 34 -9.05 113.50 84.92
N ASN A 35 -9.09 114.04 83.70
CA ASN A 35 -10.31 114.04 82.87
C ASN A 35 -10.50 112.64 82.25
N THR A 36 -11.73 112.11 82.28
CA THR A 36 -12.02 110.80 81.70
C THR A 36 -12.88 110.86 80.42
N SER A 37 -12.74 109.87 79.55
CA SER A 37 -13.55 109.70 78.33
C SER A 37 -14.97 109.22 78.61
N GLY A 38 -15.26 108.79 79.84
CA GLY A 38 -16.40 107.93 80.16
C GLY A 38 -16.21 106.49 79.67
N LYS A 39 -17.07 105.58 80.12
CA LYS A 39 -17.05 104.17 79.71
C LYS A 39 -17.58 104.00 78.29
N GLY A 40 -16.88 103.20 77.49
CA GLY A 40 -17.32 102.75 76.17
C GLY A 40 -18.51 101.79 76.21
N GLN A 41 -19.05 101.47 75.03
CA GLN A 41 -20.11 100.46 74.88
C GLN A 41 -19.58 99.06 75.30
N PRO A 42 -20.40 98.25 75.98
CA PRO A 42 -20.03 96.89 76.35
C PRO A 42 -19.89 95.97 75.12
N THR A 43 -18.91 95.07 75.16
CA THR A 43 -18.78 93.95 74.23
C THR A 43 -18.94 92.64 74.99
N ASP A 44 -19.90 91.82 74.56
CA ASP A 44 -20.22 90.54 75.18
C ASP A 44 -19.47 89.37 74.54
N PHE A 45 -19.13 88.35 75.33
CA PHE A 45 -18.53 87.10 74.88
C PHE A 45 -18.89 85.95 75.83
N THR A 46 -18.79 84.70 75.39
CA THR A 46 -19.07 83.51 76.20
C THR A 46 -17.81 82.68 76.42
N VAL A 47 -17.76 81.99 77.55
CA VAL A 47 -16.75 80.97 77.86
C VAL A 47 -17.48 79.66 78.10
N ASP A 48 -17.01 78.61 77.44
CA ASP A 48 -17.48 77.24 77.58
C ASP A 48 -16.25 76.32 77.62
N THR A 49 -16.09 75.59 78.71
CA THR A 49 -14.98 74.68 78.96
C THR A 49 -15.41 73.22 78.97
N GLN A 50 -16.69 72.93 78.69
CA GLN A 50 -17.15 71.56 78.52
C GLN A 50 -16.58 71.00 77.21
N ILE A 51 -15.93 69.83 77.27
CA ILE A 51 -15.37 69.17 76.10
C ILE A 51 -16.05 67.80 75.95
N PRO A 52 -16.65 67.48 74.79
CA PRO A 52 -17.13 66.13 74.52
C PRO A 52 -16.01 65.10 74.73
N GLY A 53 -16.24 64.03 75.46
CA GLY A 53 -15.20 63.04 75.76
C GLY A 53 -14.34 63.32 76.99
N ASP A 54 -14.45 64.49 77.63
CA ASP A 54 -13.88 64.80 78.95
C ASP A 54 -14.83 64.32 80.05
N THR A 55 -14.42 63.33 80.82
CA THR A 55 -15.29 62.70 81.83
C THR A 55 -15.03 63.18 83.26
N ASP A 56 -13.90 63.83 83.52
CA ASP A 56 -13.54 64.32 84.86
C ASP A 56 -13.46 65.85 84.99
N GLY A 57 -13.64 66.57 83.88
CA GLY A 57 -13.76 68.02 83.79
C GLY A 57 -12.43 68.74 83.92
N ASP A 58 -11.31 68.09 83.60
CA ASP A 58 -9.98 68.68 83.64
C ASP A 58 -9.62 69.53 82.41
N GLY A 59 -10.50 69.53 81.39
CA GLY A 59 -10.33 70.26 80.15
C GLY A 59 -9.51 69.48 79.11
N THR A 60 -9.38 68.16 79.25
CA THR A 60 -8.75 67.28 78.28
C THR A 60 -9.65 66.10 77.90
N VAL A 61 -9.49 65.58 76.68
CA VAL A 61 -10.31 64.46 76.18
C VAL A 61 -9.80 63.14 76.76
N ASP A 62 -10.67 62.38 77.42
CA ASP A 62 -10.38 61.03 77.93
C ASP A 62 -10.74 59.92 76.93
N THR A 63 -11.87 60.07 76.24
CA THR A 63 -12.46 59.02 75.39
C THR A 63 -12.96 59.56 74.06
N THR A 64 -12.73 58.80 72.99
CA THR A 64 -13.17 59.14 71.62
C THR A 64 -14.30 58.20 71.18
N PRO A 65 -15.15 58.62 70.24
CA PRO A 65 -16.18 57.76 69.64
C PRO A 65 -15.60 56.54 68.90
N VAL A 66 -16.34 55.43 68.85
CA VAL A 66 -15.99 54.18 68.13
C VAL A 66 -17.15 53.76 67.23
N VAL A 67 -16.85 53.34 66.00
CA VAL A 67 -17.85 52.95 64.99
C VAL A 67 -17.85 51.43 64.76
N THR A 68 -19.01 50.80 64.63
CA THR A 68 -19.17 49.41 64.19
C THR A 68 -20.17 49.29 63.03
N ILE A 69 -19.99 48.30 62.16
CA ILE A 69 -20.81 48.07 60.95
C ILE A 69 -21.23 46.59 60.90
N PRO A 70 -22.35 46.22 61.54
CA PRO A 70 -22.72 44.81 61.72
C PRO A 70 -23.02 44.03 60.44
N GLU A 71 -23.54 44.69 59.41
CA GLU A 71 -23.92 44.05 58.14
C GLU A 71 -22.70 43.74 57.25
N ALA A 72 -21.60 44.47 57.38
CA ALA A 72 -20.41 44.31 56.55
C ALA A 72 -19.51 43.13 56.95
N ALA A 73 -20.06 42.06 57.56
CA ALA A 73 -19.29 40.93 58.04
C ALA A 73 -18.57 40.15 56.91
N ASN A 74 -19.19 40.10 55.73
CA ASN A 74 -18.60 39.55 54.50
C ASN A 74 -18.40 40.64 53.43
N GLY A 75 -18.38 41.92 53.83
CA GLY A 75 -18.59 43.06 52.93
C GLY A 75 -20.07 43.42 52.79
N VAL A 76 -20.35 44.59 52.22
CA VAL A 76 -21.70 45.08 51.92
C VAL A 76 -22.01 44.77 50.45
N ASN A 77 -23.04 43.98 50.21
CA ASN A 77 -23.45 43.60 48.86
C ASN A 77 -24.45 44.58 48.21
N ALA A 78 -24.86 44.32 46.96
CA ALA A 78 -25.76 45.20 46.22
C ALA A 78 -27.15 45.34 46.87
N ASP A 79 -27.63 44.32 47.57
CA ASP A 79 -28.93 44.34 48.25
C ASP A 79 -28.85 45.11 49.57
N GLU A 80 -27.78 44.92 50.35
CA GLU A 80 -27.51 45.62 51.61
C GLU A 80 -27.24 47.10 51.39
N LEU A 81 -26.60 47.51 50.29
CA LEU A 81 -26.31 48.92 50.04
C LEU A 81 -27.56 49.76 49.74
N LYS A 82 -28.70 49.15 49.40
CA LYS A 82 -29.91 49.86 48.91
C LYS A 82 -30.49 50.86 49.92
N ASP A 83 -30.40 50.58 51.21
CA ASP A 83 -30.85 51.47 52.29
C ASP A 83 -29.70 52.20 53.01
N GLY A 84 -28.48 52.10 52.46
CA GLY A 84 -27.26 52.71 53.00
C GLY A 84 -26.57 51.85 54.05
N VAL A 85 -25.32 52.19 54.38
CA VAL A 85 -24.52 51.40 55.33
C VAL A 85 -24.88 51.79 56.76
N GLN A 86 -25.44 50.85 57.53
CA GLN A 86 -25.90 51.03 58.90
C GLN A 86 -24.72 50.97 59.88
N THR A 87 -24.49 52.06 60.60
CA THR A 87 -23.41 52.15 61.61
C THR A 87 -23.97 52.36 63.01
N GLU A 88 -23.30 51.79 64.00
CA GLU A 88 -23.54 52.06 65.43
C GLU A 88 -22.29 52.76 66.00
N VAL A 89 -22.46 53.97 66.54
CA VAL A 89 -21.38 54.83 67.04
C VAL A 89 -21.50 55.02 68.55
N THR A 90 -20.42 54.84 69.31
CA THR A 90 -20.42 55.11 70.75
C THR A 90 -20.37 56.61 71.04
N VAL A 91 -21.19 57.07 71.99
CA VAL A 91 -21.24 58.46 72.45
C VAL A 91 -20.53 58.55 73.82
N PRO A 92 -19.31 59.12 73.91
CA PRO A 92 -18.54 59.22 75.15
C PRO A 92 -19.15 60.22 76.14
N GLY A 93 -18.84 60.04 77.42
CA GLY A 93 -19.22 60.98 78.49
C GLY A 93 -18.60 62.36 78.27
N GLY A 94 -19.23 63.40 78.81
CA GLY A 94 -18.86 64.80 78.51
C GLY A 94 -19.62 65.38 77.31
N SER A 95 -20.15 64.53 76.42
CA SER A 95 -21.04 64.95 75.31
C SER A 95 -22.43 65.35 75.82
N ALA A 96 -23.10 66.27 75.11
CA ALA A 96 -24.41 66.79 75.44
C ALA A 96 -25.38 66.76 74.24
N ALA A 97 -26.68 66.82 74.54
CA ALA A 97 -27.69 66.94 73.50
C ALA A 97 -27.52 68.28 72.77
N GLY A 98 -27.48 68.24 71.43
CA GLY A 98 -27.14 69.39 70.59
C GLY A 98 -25.70 69.40 70.08
N ASP A 99 -24.82 68.52 70.59
CA ASP A 99 -23.50 68.29 69.99
C ASP A 99 -23.65 67.62 68.62
N THR A 100 -22.68 67.84 67.75
CA THR A 100 -22.66 67.30 66.38
C THR A 100 -21.67 66.15 66.27
N LEU A 101 -22.19 64.95 66.05
CA LEU A 101 -21.42 63.77 65.66
C LEU A 101 -21.14 63.83 64.16
N THR A 102 -19.87 63.84 63.79
CA THR A 102 -19.40 63.83 62.41
C THR A 102 -18.73 62.49 62.10
N LEU A 103 -19.32 61.72 61.19
CA LEU A 103 -18.66 60.60 60.55
C LEU A 103 -17.80 61.10 59.41
N THR A 104 -16.53 60.70 59.38
CA THR A 104 -15.61 60.93 58.25
C THR A 104 -15.38 59.60 57.55
N ILE A 105 -15.92 59.47 56.34
CA ILE A 105 -15.83 58.28 55.50
C ILE A 105 -14.68 58.48 54.53
N THR A 106 -13.66 57.63 54.62
CA THR A 106 -12.55 57.55 53.67
C THR A 106 -12.90 56.54 52.59
N LYS A 107 -12.94 57.00 51.35
CA LYS A 107 -13.25 56.20 50.16
C LYS A 107 -12.04 55.39 49.67
N PRO A 108 -12.22 54.42 48.76
CA PRO A 108 -11.12 53.65 48.18
C PRO A 108 -10.03 54.51 47.51
N ASP A 109 -10.37 55.68 46.99
CA ASP A 109 -9.43 56.63 46.37
C ASP A 109 -8.69 57.53 47.37
N GLY A 110 -8.97 57.38 48.67
CA GLY A 110 -8.41 58.17 49.77
C GLY A 110 -9.08 59.53 49.99
N THR A 111 -10.09 59.91 49.20
CA THR A 111 -10.89 61.11 49.47
C THR A 111 -11.83 60.87 50.64
N THR A 112 -12.25 61.96 51.30
CA THR A 112 -13.15 61.86 52.46
C THR A 112 -14.47 62.58 52.23
N ASP A 113 -15.56 61.95 52.64
CA ASP A 113 -16.90 62.54 52.77
C ASP A 113 -17.30 62.58 54.25
N THR A 114 -18.26 63.44 54.60
CA THR A 114 -18.78 63.52 55.97
C THR A 114 -20.29 63.32 56.04
N VAL A 115 -20.72 62.71 57.15
CA VAL A 115 -22.14 62.62 57.55
C VAL A 115 -22.25 63.20 58.95
N GLU A 116 -23.03 64.25 59.10
CA GLU A 116 -23.26 64.93 60.38
C GLU A 116 -24.60 64.49 60.98
N HIS A 117 -24.60 64.25 62.29
CA HIS A 117 -25.78 63.90 63.07
C HIS A 117 -25.78 64.69 64.38
N THR A 118 -26.88 65.40 64.68
CA THR A 118 -27.00 66.11 65.95
C THR A 118 -27.48 65.16 67.03
N LEU A 119 -26.70 65.02 68.10
CA LEU A 119 -27.02 64.12 69.20
C LEU A 119 -28.27 64.56 69.96
N THR A 120 -29.17 63.61 70.16
CA THR A 120 -30.36 63.76 71.00
C THR A 120 -30.07 63.40 72.46
N ALA A 121 -30.94 63.83 73.38
CA ALA A 121 -30.78 63.49 74.80
C ALA A 121 -30.87 61.99 75.08
N ASP A 122 -31.63 61.25 74.27
CA ASP A 122 -31.82 59.81 74.41
C ASP A 122 -30.55 59.05 73.97
N GLU A 123 -29.88 59.47 72.89
CA GLU A 123 -28.63 58.88 72.41
C GLU A 123 -27.47 59.12 73.39
N VAL A 124 -27.37 60.34 73.95
CA VAL A 124 -26.39 60.66 74.99
C VAL A 124 -26.62 59.81 76.24
N THR A 125 -27.89 59.58 76.62
CA THR A 125 -28.23 58.71 77.76
C THR A 125 -27.95 57.23 77.47
N ALA A 126 -28.18 56.79 76.24
CA ALA A 126 -27.90 55.42 75.80
C ALA A 126 -26.39 55.16 75.60
N GLY A 127 -25.58 56.21 75.47
CA GLY A 127 -24.15 56.12 75.17
C GLY A 127 -23.85 55.65 73.74
N LYS A 128 -24.83 55.72 72.83
CA LYS A 128 -24.69 55.31 71.43
C LYS A 128 -25.67 56.02 70.50
N ALA A 129 -25.30 56.14 69.23
CA ALA A 129 -26.10 56.69 68.16
C ALA A 129 -26.02 55.77 66.91
N ASP A 130 -27.17 55.44 66.34
CA ASP A 130 -27.25 54.70 65.08
C ASP A 130 -27.28 55.71 63.92
N VAL A 131 -26.30 55.64 63.03
CA VAL A 131 -26.15 56.60 61.93
C VAL A 131 -25.98 55.83 60.63
N THR A 132 -26.85 56.10 59.66
CA THR A 132 -26.75 55.52 58.32
C THR A 132 -25.81 56.35 57.46
N ILE A 133 -24.79 55.72 56.87
CA ILE A 133 -24.01 56.31 55.78
C ILE A 133 -24.87 56.16 54.51
N PRO A 134 -25.27 57.28 53.86
CA PRO A 134 -26.07 57.21 52.65
C PRO A 134 -25.37 56.41 51.54
N ALA A 135 -26.13 55.65 50.76
CA ALA A 135 -25.60 54.78 49.70
C ALA A 135 -24.70 55.53 48.69
N ASP A 136 -25.01 56.79 48.35
CA ASP A 136 -24.20 57.61 47.44
C ASP A 136 -22.81 57.98 48.00
N LYS A 137 -22.62 57.87 49.32
CA LYS A 137 -21.33 58.06 50.01
C LYS A 137 -20.48 56.80 50.10
N ALA A 138 -21.06 55.64 49.81
CA ALA A 138 -20.43 54.33 49.76
C ALA A 138 -20.31 53.81 48.31
N THR A 139 -19.96 54.72 47.39
CA THR A 139 -19.62 54.40 45.99
C THR A 139 -18.29 55.06 45.60
N PRO A 140 -17.41 54.40 44.79
CA PRO A 140 -17.58 53.09 44.12
C PRO A 140 -17.19 51.88 45.00
N ASP A 141 -17.39 50.67 44.51
CA ASP A 141 -16.95 49.43 45.16
C ASP A 141 -15.46 49.46 45.55
N GLY A 142 -15.14 48.85 46.69
CA GLY A 142 -13.78 48.78 47.23
C GLY A 142 -13.72 48.90 48.75
N ASN A 143 -12.53 49.18 49.27
CA ASN A 143 -12.27 49.28 50.71
C ASN A 143 -12.53 50.69 51.24
N TYR A 144 -13.34 50.79 52.27
CA TYR A 144 -13.71 52.01 52.97
C TYR A 144 -13.22 51.98 54.42
N SER A 145 -13.09 53.17 55.00
CA SER A 145 -12.77 53.34 56.41
C SER A 145 -13.56 54.49 57.00
N VAL A 146 -14.20 54.33 58.16
CA VAL A 146 -15.00 55.39 58.81
C VAL A 146 -14.47 55.72 60.20
N LYS A 147 -14.43 57.02 60.52
CA LYS A 147 -14.10 57.57 61.85
C LYS A 147 -15.22 58.46 62.35
N ALA A 148 -15.30 58.65 63.66
CA ALA A 148 -16.28 59.52 64.31
C ALA A 148 -15.61 60.57 65.20
N GLU A 149 -16.17 61.78 65.23
CA GLU A 149 -15.77 62.89 66.10
C GLU A 149 -17.01 63.68 66.55
N ILE A 150 -17.07 64.09 67.81
CA ILE A 150 -18.19 64.89 68.34
C ILE A 150 -17.68 66.29 68.65
N THR A 151 -18.40 67.31 68.18
CA THR A 151 -18.10 68.73 68.41
C THR A 151 -19.28 69.42 69.07
N ASP A 152 -19.04 70.16 70.15
CA ASP A 152 -20.07 70.95 70.82
C ASP A 152 -20.36 72.28 70.07
N PRO A 153 -21.42 73.03 70.45
CA PRO A 153 -21.72 74.32 69.84
C PRO A 153 -20.65 75.42 70.05
N ALA A 154 -19.78 75.28 71.05
CA ALA A 154 -18.69 76.21 71.34
C ALA A 154 -17.44 75.93 70.48
N GLY A 155 -17.37 74.76 69.84
CA GLY A 155 -16.28 74.30 68.98
C GLY A 155 -15.26 73.40 69.70
N ASN A 156 -15.55 72.93 70.91
CA ASN A 156 -14.73 71.93 71.59
C ASN A 156 -15.00 70.54 70.99
N THR A 157 -13.94 69.74 70.80
CA THR A 157 -14.02 68.46 70.08
C THR A 157 -13.61 67.27 70.95
N SER A 158 -14.27 66.13 70.78
CA SER A 158 -13.86 64.85 71.36
C SER A 158 -12.58 64.27 70.74
N GLY A 159 -12.02 64.90 69.71
CA GLY A 159 -11.02 64.27 68.86
C GLY A 159 -11.59 63.09 68.06
N GLN A 160 -10.76 62.61 67.13
CA GLN A 160 -11.17 61.56 66.19
C GLN A 160 -11.00 60.15 66.79
N GLY A 161 -12.05 59.35 66.63
CA GLY A 161 -12.05 57.91 66.90
C GLY A 161 -11.10 57.11 66.01
N GLN A 162 -10.94 55.83 66.38
CA GLN A 162 -10.24 54.87 65.53
C GLN A 162 -11.03 54.58 64.25
N ALA A 163 -10.31 54.28 63.18
CA ALA A 163 -10.89 53.90 61.90
C ALA A 163 -11.47 52.48 61.96
N THR A 164 -12.68 52.31 61.41
CA THR A 164 -13.31 51.00 61.17
C THR A 164 -13.38 50.75 59.67
N ASP A 165 -12.74 49.67 59.22
CA ASP A 165 -12.66 49.32 57.80
C ASP A 165 -13.80 48.38 57.40
N PHE A 166 -14.31 48.56 56.17
CA PHE A 166 -15.32 47.70 55.55
C PHE A 166 -15.15 47.68 54.04
N THR A 167 -15.77 46.73 53.35
CA THR A 167 -15.76 46.64 51.89
C THR A 167 -17.18 46.78 51.34
N VAL A 168 -17.28 47.39 50.16
CA VAL A 168 -18.52 47.46 49.38
C VAL A 168 -18.26 46.76 48.06
N ASP A 169 -19.11 45.81 47.69
CA ASP A 169 -19.01 45.03 46.46
C ASP A 169 -20.41 44.74 45.92
N THR A 170 -20.78 45.41 44.83
CA THR A 170 -22.14 45.36 44.29
C THR A 170 -22.24 44.56 43.00
N VAL A 171 -21.15 43.89 42.59
CA VAL A 171 -21.05 43.25 41.28
C VAL A 171 -20.95 41.74 41.43
N ALA A 172 -22.04 41.04 41.11
CA ALA A 172 -22.02 39.59 40.95
C ALA A 172 -21.09 39.17 39.80
N PRO A 173 -20.51 37.96 39.86
CA PRO A 173 -19.85 37.35 38.70
C PRO A 173 -20.85 37.17 37.55
N SER A 174 -20.37 37.13 36.32
CA SER A 174 -21.22 36.81 35.17
C SER A 174 -21.86 35.42 35.33
N ALA A 175 -23.04 35.21 34.74
CA ALA A 175 -23.66 33.88 34.73
C ALA A 175 -22.79 32.88 33.94
N PRO A 176 -22.68 31.62 34.40
CA PRO A 176 -22.03 30.58 33.61
C PRO A 176 -22.80 30.31 32.31
N VAL A 177 -22.16 29.70 31.33
CA VAL A 177 -22.84 29.24 30.10
C VAL A 177 -22.84 27.72 30.06
N LEU A 178 -24.02 27.14 29.81
CA LEU A 178 -24.18 25.70 29.66
C LEU A 178 -24.52 25.37 28.21
N ASN A 179 -23.80 24.42 27.60
CA ASN A 179 -24.14 23.90 26.27
C ASN A 179 -24.27 22.38 26.33
N ALA A 180 -25.39 21.86 25.81
CA ALA A 180 -25.62 20.44 25.66
C ALA A 180 -25.05 19.94 24.33
N GLU A 181 -24.07 19.05 24.41
CA GLU A 181 -23.35 18.51 23.27
C GLU A 181 -24.07 17.29 22.67
N ASP A 182 -23.82 17.00 21.40
CA ASP A 182 -24.49 15.90 20.67
C ASP A 182 -24.10 14.50 21.16
N ASN A 183 -23.05 14.38 21.99
CA ASN A 183 -22.60 13.16 22.64
C ASN A 183 -23.16 13.00 24.07
N GLY A 184 -24.25 13.68 24.42
CA GLY A 184 -24.87 13.62 25.75
C GLY A 184 -24.19 14.43 26.86
N SER A 185 -22.93 14.85 26.68
CA SER A 185 -22.23 15.67 27.69
C SER A 185 -22.73 17.12 27.76
N VAL A 186 -22.46 17.80 28.88
CA VAL A 186 -22.81 19.22 29.06
C VAL A 186 -21.57 20.04 29.38
N SER A 187 -21.17 20.92 28.46
CA SER A 187 -20.04 21.84 28.67
C SER A 187 -20.47 23.04 29.52
N VAL A 188 -19.59 23.44 30.44
CA VAL A 188 -19.79 24.52 31.40
C VAL A 188 -18.68 25.55 31.20
N GLU A 189 -19.05 26.72 30.65
CA GLU A 189 -18.18 27.89 30.63
C GLU A 189 -18.35 28.64 31.95
N LEU A 190 -17.29 28.63 32.76
CA LEU A 190 -17.23 29.28 34.05
C LEU A 190 -16.98 30.79 33.87
N PRO A 191 -17.48 31.64 34.78
CA PRO A 191 -17.40 33.09 34.60
C PRO A 191 -15.96 33.58 34.48
N GLY A 192 -15.67 34.33 33.41
CA GLY A 192 -14.31 34.81 33.13
C GLY A 192 -13.87 35.98 34.01
N ASP A 193 -14.83 36.69 34.58
CA ASP A 193 -14.70 37.79 35.52
C ASP A 193 -14.68 37.36 36.99
N ALA A 194 -14.77 36.05 37.26
CA ALA A 194 -14.72 35.51 38.62
C ALA A 194 -13.39 35.81 39.32
N ASN A 195 -13.49 36.32 40.54
CA ASN A 195 -12.39 36.58 41.46
C ASN A 195 -12.12 35.36 42.35
N LYS A 196 -10.97 35.37 43.04
CA LYS A 196 -10.62 34.32 43.98
C LYS A 196 -11.65 34.25 45.12
N GLY A 197 -12.18 33.05 45.37
CA GLY A 197 -13.23 32.81 46.36
C GLY A 197 -14.64 32.81 45.78
N ASP A 198 -14.81 33.21 44.52
CA ASP A 198 -16.09 33.06 43.82
C ASP A 198 -16.38 31.57 43.57
N THR A 199 -17.66 31.23 43.55
CA THR A 199 -18.13 29.85 43.41
C THR A 199 -19.15 29.72 42.29
N VAL A 200 -19.23 28.53 41.68
CA VAL A 200 -20.31 28.12 40.77
C VAL A 200 -20.93 26.84 41.28
N GLU A 201 -22.22 26.85 41.60
CA GLU A 201 -22.98 25.67 42.01
C GLU A 201 -23.70 25.07 40.80
N ILE A 202 -23.44 23.79 40.50
CA ILE A 202 -23.96 23.07 39.35
C ILE A 202 -24.84 21.91 39.86
N THR A 203 -26.08 21.80 39.37
CA THR A 203 -27.03 20.75 39.76
C THR A 203 -27.57 19.99 38.54
N PHE A 204 -27.63 18.65 38.60
CA PHE A 204 -28.09 17.77 37.52
C PHE A 204 -28.62 16.42 38.05
N GLU A 205 -29.28 15.61 37.20
CA GLU A 205 -29.62 14.20 37.49
C GLU A 205 -28.53 13.27 36.92
N ASP A 206 -28.04 12.32 37.72
CA ASP A 206 -27.15 11.27 37.22
C ASP A 206 -27.91 10.14 36.50
N GLU A 207 -27.20 9.25 35.83
CA GLU A 207 -27.76 8.11 35.08
C GLU A 207 -28.67 7.18 35.91
N ASN A 208 -28.52 7.17 37.24
CA ASN A 208 -29.39 6.40 38.12
C ASN A 208 -30.70 7.16 38.46
N GLY A 209 -30.78 8.43 38.07
CA GLY A 209 -31.89 9.34 38.34
C GLY A 209 -31.78 10.08 39.67
N ASP A 210 -30.62 10.04 40.34
CA ASP A 210 -30.39 10.76 41.59
C ASP A 210 -29.90 12.20 41.31
N LYS A 211 -30.36 13.16 42.11
CA LYS A 211 -29.93 14.57 41.97
C LYS A 211 -28.56 14.79 42.59
N GLN A 212 -27.65 15.36 41.82
CA GLN A 212 -26.30 15.72 42.22
C GLN A 212 -26.13 17.25 42.26
N THR A 213 -25.34 17.74 43.21
CA THR A 213 -24.92 19.15 43.30
C THR A 213 -23.41 19.21 43.51
N VAL A 214 -22.71 19.89 42.61
CA VAL A 214 -21.25 20.06 42.62
C VAL A 214 -20.90 21.54 42.61
N THR A 215 -19.99 21.95 43.50
CA THR A 215 -19.52 23.33 43.60
C THR A 215 -18.11 23.45 43.03
N MET A 216 -17.91 24.41 42.12
CA MET A 216 -16.60 24.83 41.62
C MET A 216 -16.16 26.11 42.35
N GLU A 217 -15.00 26.09 43.01
CA GLU A 217 -14.44 27.26 43.71
C GLU A 217 -13.24 27.84 42.95
N LYS A 218 -13.20 29.16 42.75
CA LYS A 218 -12.12 29.86 42.05
C LYS A 218 -10.90 30.05 42.97
N GLY A 219 -9.83 29.33 42.67
CA GLY A 219 -8.52 29.46 43.31
C GLY A 219 -7.50 30.27 42.51
N ASP A 220 -6.26 30.33 43.01
CA ASP A 220 -5.15 31.07 42.35
C ASP A 220 -4.71 30.44 41.01
N ASN A 221 -4.94 29.14 40.81
CA ASN A 221 -4.42 28.36 39.68
C ASN A 221 -5.52 27.69 38.83
N GLY A 222 -6.79 28.07 38.99
CA GLY A 222 -7.91 27.42 38.33
C GLY A 222 -9.13 27.27 39.24
N TRP A 223 -10.04 26.40 38.85
CA TRP A 223 -11.24 26.02 39.59
C TRP A 223 -11.09 24.63 40.17
N THR A 224 -11.44 24.46 41.45
CA THR A 224 -11.46 23.18 42.15
C THR A 224 -12.89 22.69 42.37
N SER A 225 -13.14 21.42 42.07
CA SER A 225 -14.44 20.76 42.20
C SER A 225 -14.62 20.12 43.57
N SER A 226 -15.83 20.19 44.12
CA SER A 226 -16.21 19.47 45.34
C SER A 226 -16.30 17.94 45.13
N ASP A 227 -16.52 17.48 43.89
CA ASP A 227 -16.48 16.07 43.51
C ASP A 227 -15.87 15.88 42.10
N PRO A 228 -14.54 15.68 42.01
CA PRO A 228 -13.83 15.54 40.74
C PRO A 228 -14.23 14.33 39.88
N ASN A 229 -14.93 13.32 40.45
CA ASN A 229 -15.40 12.17 39.67
C ASN A 229 -16.66 12.51 38.87
N LEU A 230 -17.45 13.47 39.35
CA LEU A 230 -18.66 13.94 38.70
C LEU A 230 -18.38 15.08 37.72
N ILE A 231 -17.62 16.09 38.18
CA ILE A 231 -17.16 17.22 37.35
C ILE A 231 -15.68 17.46 37.66
N PRO A 232 -14.77 17.35 36.69
CA PRO A 232 -13.33 17.52 36.92
C PRO A 232 -12.92 18.95 37.33
N ASP A 233 -11.79 19.06 38.04
CA ASP A 233 -11.06 20.32 38.24
C ASP A 233 -10.70 20.98 36.90
N SER A 234 -10.61 22.31 36.88
CA SER A 234 -10.26 23.05 35.66
C SER A 234 -9.13 24.05 35.85
N GLN A 235 -8.12 23.98 34.99
CA GLN A 235 -7.04 24.97 34.94
C GLN A 235 -7.42 26.23 34.15
N GLY A 236 -8.58 26.24 33.48
CA GLY A 236 -9.12 27.36 32.70
C GLY A 236 -10.54 27.71 33.15
N ASN A 237 -11.33 28.38 32.31
CA ASN A 237 -12.72 28.72 32.62
C ASN A 237 -13.72 27.79 31.90
N ASN A 238 -13.33 26.53 31.67
CA ASN A 238 -14.20 25.53 31.07
C ASN A 238 -14.08 24.22 31.84
N THR A 239 -15.21 23.60 32.15
CA THR A 239 -15.30 22.22 32.61
C THR A 239 -16.45 21.54 31.89
N THR A 240 -16.62 20.23 32.07
CA THR A 240 -17.65 19.45 31.40
C THR A 240 -18.23 18.44 32.37
N ILE A 241 -19.55 18.28 32.35
CA ILE A 241 -20.24 17.13 32.94
C ILE A 241 -20.16 16.01 31.90
N PRO A 242 -19.40 14.91 32.16
CA PRO A 242 -19.31 13.79 31.23
C PRO A 242 -20.69 13.18 30.95
N SER A 243 -20.92 12.68 29.74
CA SER A 243 -22.20 12.07 29.35
C SER A 243 -22.58 10.91 30.28
N ASP A 244 -21.63 10.03 30.61
CA ASP A 244 -21.79 8.92 31.56
C ASP A 244 -22.25 9.34 32.97
N ASN A 245 -22.12 10.62 33.34
CA ASN A 245 -22.47 11.13 34.66
C ASN A 245 -23.80 11.89 34.67
N VAL A 246 -24.38 12.22 33.51
CA VAL A 246 -25.59 13.03 33.41
C VAL A 246 -26.65 12.32 32.58
N LYS A 247 -27.79 12.08 33.20
CA LYS A 247 -28.91 11.40 32.56
C LYS A 247 -29.37 12.10 31.31
N ASP A 248 -29.58 11.31 30.26
CA ASP A 248 -30.18 11.75 29.01
C ASP A 248 -31.48 12.56 29.19
N ASN A 249 -31.62 13.63 28.40
CA ASN A 249 -32.82 14.47 28.37
C ASN A 249 -33.22 15.06 29.74
N SER A 250 -32.24 15.27 30.64
CA SER A 250 -32.43 15.87 31.96
C SER A 250 -31.89 17.31 32.00
N GLU A 251 -32.39 18.10 32.95
CA GLU A 251 -32.01 19.51 33.09
C GLU A 251 -30.76 19.67 33.96
N VAL A 252 -29.83 20.50 33.51
CA VAL A 252 -28.64 20.96 34.23
C VAL A 252 -28.78 22.45 34.51
N THR A 253 -28.53 22.85 35.75
CA THR A 253 -28.59 24.27 36.17
C THR A 253 -27.29 24.71 36.83
N ALA A 254 -26.85 25.96 36.60
CA ALA A 254 -25.66 26.53 37.22
C ALA A 254 -25.84 27.99 37.65
N ILE A 255 -25.32 28.36 38.83
CA ILE A 255 -25.38 29.73 39.40
C ILE A 255 -24.01 30.13 39.95
N ALA A 256 -23.54 31.33 39.63
CA ALA A 256 -22.29 31.87 40.17
C ALA A 256 -22.54 32.83 41.35
N LYS A 257 -21.61 32.87 42.31
CA LYS A 257 -21.72 33.66 43.55
C LYS A 257 -20.37 34.15 44.06
N ASP A 258 -20.29 35.41 44.48
CA ASP A 258 -19.11 35.99 45.13
C ASP A 258 -19.12 35.85 46.68
N PRO A 259 -18.02 36.17 47.38
CA PRO A 259 -17.95 36.13 48.84
C PRO A 259 -18.89 37.11 49.57
N SER A 260 -19.25 38.22 48.95
CA SER A 260 -20.19 39.23 49.49
C SER A 260 -21.65 38.76 49.39
N GLY A 261 -21.90 37.72 48.59
CA GLY A 261 -23.17 37.05 48.43
C GLY A 261 -23.96 37.50 47.20
N ASN A 262 -23.39 38.28 46.27
CA ASN A 262 -24.09 38.62 45.03
C ASN A 262 -24.15 37.39 44.11
N GLU A 263 -25.33 37.09 43.56
CA GLU A 263 -25.58 35.92 42.70
C GLU A 263 -25.83 36.33 41.24
N SER A 264 -25.38 35.51 40.30
CA SER A 264 -25.70 35.65 38.89
C SER A 264 -27.13 35.19 38.57
N ASP A 265 -27.63 35.51 37.38
CA ASP A 265 -28.78 34.81 36.82
C ASP A 265 -28.45 33.31 36.64
N PRO A 266 -29.44 32.39 36.78
CA PRO A 266 -29.21 30.96 36.58
C PRO A 266 -29.06 30.61 35.09
N ALA A 267 -28.09 29.76 34.79
CA ALA A 267 -27.93 29.13 33.49
C ALA A 267 -28.58 27.75 33.47
N THR A 268 -29.22 27.38 32.36
CA THR A 268 -29.90 26.08 32.21
C THR A 268 -29.61 25.45 30.84
N ALA A 269 -29.36 24.14 30.80
CA ALA A 269 -29.32 23.34 29.57
C ALA A 269 -30.01 22.00 29.78
N THR A 270 -30.56 21.41 28.72
CA THR A 270 -31.09 20.03 28.76
C THR A 270 -30.10 19.12 28.06
N SER A 271 -29.59 18.09 28.75
CA SER A 271 -28.69 17.09 28.15
C SER A 271 -29.36 16.42 26.95
N LYS A 272 -28.56 16.04 25.96
CA LYS A 272 -29.04 15.25 24.82
C LYS A 272 -28.89 13.77 25.14
N THR A 273 -29.41 12.92 24.27
CA THR A 273 -29.16 11.48 24.33
C THR A 273 -27.70 11.18 24.00
N ASP A 274 -26.99 10.47 24.88
CA ASP A 274 -25.67 9.94 24.57
C ASP A 274 -25.78 8.87 23.46
N VAL A 275 -24.84 8.90 22.54
CA VAL A 275 -24.69 7.91 21.49
C VAL A 275 -23.64 6.93 21.98
N LEU A 276 -24.06 5.82 22.58
CA LEU A 276 -23.13 4.76 23.01
C LEU A 276 -22.18 4.37 21.87
N PRO A 277 -20.88 4.13 22.16
CA PRO A 277 -19.92 3.76 21.13
C PRO A 277 -20.38 2.46 20.48
N THR A 278 -20.38 2.48 19.16
CA THR A 278 -20.80 1.32 18.37
C THR A 278 -19.62 0.40 18.15
N VAL A 279 -19.81 -0.88 18.48
CA VAL A 279 -18.81 -1.93 18.32
C VAL A 279 -19.03 -2.61 16.98
N SER A 280 -17.96 -2.67 16.20
CA SER A 280 -17.85 -3.43 14.96
C SER A 280 -16.73 -4.47 15.07
N ILE A 281 -16.78 -5.49 14.23
CA ILE A 281 -15.72 -6.48 14.06
C ILE A 281 -15.41 -6.62 12.58
N SER A 282 -14.14 -6.59 12.20
CA SER A 282 -13.68 -6.89 10.84
C SER A 282 -12.65 -8.01 10.88
N VAL A 283 -12.37 -8.61 9.71
CA VAL A 283 -11.33 -9.63 9.57
C VAL A 283 -10.43 -9.29 8.38
N ASP A 284 -9.13 -9.51 8.58
CA ASP A 284 -8.05 -9.37 7.60
C ASP A 284 -7.10 -10.57 7.75
N THR A 285 -6.16 -10.76 6.83
CA THR A 285 -5.12 -11.79 6.93
C THR A 285 -3.72 -11.18 6.96
N THR A 286 -2.81 -11.80 7.71
CA THR A 286 -1.38 -11.44 7.73
C THR A 286 -0.52 -12.32 6.85
N SER A 287 -1.09 -13.34 6.21
CA SER A 287 -0.38 -14.24 5.30
C SER A 287 0.15 -13.50 4.06
N THR A 288 1.33 -13.91 3.60
CA THR A 288 1.97 -13.38 2.39
C THR A 288 2.26 -14.50 1.40
N ASN A 289 2.22 -14.22 0.10
CA ASN A 289 2.62 -15.19 -0.91
C ASN A 289 4.15 -15.42 -0.88
N ALA A 290 4.65 -16.33 -1.71
CA ALA A 290 6.09 -16.62 -1.82
C ALA A 290 6.94 -15.38 -2.21
N ASN A 291 6.31 -14.33 -2.74
CA ASN A 291 6.94 -13.07 -3.14
C ASN A 291 6.94 -12.02 -2.01
N GLY A 292 6.27 -12.31 -0.88
CA GLY A 292 6.14 -11.39 0.26
C GLY A 292 5.02 -10.36 0.12
N ASP A 293 4.15 -10.52 -0.89
CA ASP A 293 2.97 -9.65 -1.06
C ASP A 293 1.85 -10.08 -0.13
N LYS A 294 1.14 -9.09 0.42
CA LYS A 294 -0.05 -9.35 1.23
C LYS A 294 -1.14 -9.97 0.36
N ILE A 295 -1.63 -11.12 0.79
CA ILE A 295 -2.75 -11.78 0.14
C ILE A 295 -4.01 -11.12 0.69
N SER A 296 -4.51 -10.09 0.01
CA SER A 296 -5.53 -9.21 0.58
C SER A 296 -6.95 -9.60 0.18
N GLY A 297 -7.79 -9.83 1.19
CA GLY A 297 -9.25 -9.70 1.13
C GLY A 297 -9.72 -8.99 2.39
N ASN A 298 -10.32 -7.81 2.27
CA ASN A 298 -10.84 -7.09 3.44
C ASN A 298 -12.35 -7.35 3.56
N ALA A 299 -12.77 -8.06 4.60
CA ALA A 299 -14.18 -8.10 4.98
C ALA A 299 -14.44 -7.07 6.09
N SER A 300 -15.15 -5.99 5.71
CA SER A 300 -15.70 -5.02 6.67
C SER A 300 -17.21 -5.18 6.74
N VAL A 301 -17.80 -4.94 7.92
CA VAL A 301 -19.25 -5.07 8.15
C VAL A 301 -19.98 -3.97 7.37
N SER A 302 -20.36 -4.29 6.13
CA SER A 302 -21.38 -3.60 5.32
C SER A 302 -22.58 -4.51 5.03
N GLY A 303 -22.68 -5.68 5.68
CA GLY A 303 -23.79 -6.62 5.50
C GLY A 303 -23.64 -7.59 4.33
N ASP A 304 -22.58 -7.47 3.52
CA ASP A 304 -22.22 -8.47 2.51
C ASP A 304 -21.18 -9.43 3.09
N ALA A 305 -21.49 -10.73 3.07
CA ALA A 305 -20.54 -11.78 3.42
C ALA A 305 -19.47 -11.85 2.32
N ILE A 306 -18.28 -11.31 2.60
CA ILE A 306 -17.10 -11.49 1.75
C ILE A 306 -16.27 -12.58 2.42
N ASP A 307 -16.08 -13.70 1.73
CA ASP A 307 -15.14 -14.73 2.17
C ASP A 307 -13.71 -14.17 1.99
N VAL A 308 -13.00 -13.98 3.11
CA VAL A 308 -11.57 -13.60 3.08
C VAL A 308 -10.75 -14.88 3.00
N PRO A 309 -9.98 -15.11 1.92
CA PRO A 309 -9.13 -16.27 1.82
C PRO A 309 -7.89 -16.13 2.72
N ALA A 310 -7.74 -17.04 3.68
CA ALA A 310 -6.42 -17.35 4.23
C ALA A 310 -5.74 -18.31 3.27
N THR A 311 -4.56 -17.96 2.82
CA THR A 311 -3.76 -18.76 1.89
C THR A 311 -2.76 -19.61 2.64
N ILE A 312 -2.62 -20.85 2.17
CA ILE A 312 -1.56 -21.84 2.44
C ILE A 312 -1.09 -21.84 3.89
N GLU A 313 -1.34 -22.96 4.58
CA GLU A 313 -0.77 -23.29 5.89
C GLU A 313 0.66 -22.71 6.06
N ASP A 314 0.77 -21.58 6.77
CA ASP A 314 2.03 -20.89 6.99
C ASP A 314 2.74 -21.58 8.17
N ASN A 315 4.06 -21.71 8.08
CA ASN A 315 4.86 -22.25 9.16
C ASN A 315 5.16 -21.21 10.26
N ASP A 316 4.70 -19.96 10.08
CA ASP A 316 4.88 -18.84 11.00
C ASP A 316 3.67 -18.64 11.95
N ASP A 317 3.90 -18.86 13.25
CA ASP A 317 2.92 -18.72 14.35
C ASP A 317 2.51 -17.26 14.66
N THR A 318 2.94 -16.33 13.81
CA THR A 318 2.56 -14.91 13.84
C THR A 318 1.67 -14.51 12.66
N THR A 319 1.37 -15.44 11.75
CA THR A 319 0.48 -15.24 10.61
C THR A 319 -0.86 -15.96 10.81
N GLY A 320 -1.93 -15.50 10.16
CA GLY A 320 -3.28 -16.05 10.36
C GLY A 320 -4.39 -15.00 10.16
N LEU A 321 -5.61 -15.34 10.62
CA LEU A 321 -6.75 -14.42 10.55
C LEU A 321 -6.67 -13.38 11.68
N VAL A 322 -6.59 -12.10 11.31
CA VAL A 322 -6.59 -10.99 12.26
C VAL A 322 -7.99 -10.38 12.33
N TYR A 323 -8.63 -10.57 13.47
CA TYR A 323 -9.91 -9.95 13.78
C TYR A 323 -9.68 -8.64 14.53
N THR A 324 -10.21 -7.55 13.98
CA THR A 324 -10.12 -6.22 14.58
C THR A 324 -11.48 -5.84 15.17
N VAL A 325 -11.52 -5.63 16.48
CA VAL A 325 -12.70 -5.11 17.18
C VAL A 325 -12.52 -3.61 17.31
N ALA A 326 -13.45 -2.82 16.77
CA ALA A 326 -13.32 -1.37 16.69
C ALA A 326 -14.56 -0.64 17.23
N LEU A 327 -14.29 0.52 17.85
CA LEU A 327 -15.25 1.53 18.26
C LEU A 327 -15.27 2.67 17.23
N ASP A 328 -16.45 3.23 16.97
CA ASP A 328 -16.60 4.47 16.19
C ASP A 328 -15.87 5.67 16.82
N TYR A 329 -15.78 5.72 18.16
CA TYR A 329 -14.95 6.66 18.91
C TYR A 329 -14.32 6.05 20.16
N ALA A 330 -13.30 6.71 20.72
CA ALA A 330 -12.58 6.20 21.90
C ALA A 330 -13.43 6.41 23.16
N ALA A 331 -13.75 5.32 23.87
CA ALA A 331 -14.53 5.38 25.10
C ALA A 331 -13.69 5.89 26.30
N ALA A 332 -14.34 6.56 27.26
CA ALA A 332 -13.71 7.06 28.48
C ALA A 332 -13.38 5.96 29.51
N GLN A 333 -13.96 4.78 29.33
CA GLN A 333 -13.78 3.59 30.18
C GLN A 333 -13.44 2.38 29.30
N ASP A 334 -12.91 1.32 29.92
CA ASP A 334 -12.63 0.06 29.21
C ASP A 334 -13.93 -0.52 28.62
N VAL A 335 -13.89 -0.94 27.35
CA VAL A 335 -15.00 -1.64 26.69
C VAL A 335 -14.64 -3.12 26.59
N THR A 336 -15.49 -3.97 27.17
CA THR A 336 -15.33 -5.43 27.09
C THR A 336 -16.28 -5.99 26.04
N VAL A 337 -15.74 -6.72 25.07
CA VAL A 337 -16.48 -7.37 23.99
C VAL A 337 -16.31 -8.88 24.12
N THR A 338 -17.42 -9.60 24.14
CA THR A 338 -17.44 -11.07 24.10
C THR A 338 -17.78 -11.50 22.69
N ILE A 339 -16.91 -12.32 22.12
CA ILE A 339 -17.01 -12.85 20.76
C ILE A 339 -17.13 -14.36 20.87
N THR A 340 -18.09 -14.94 20.17
CA THR A 340 -18.18 -16.38 19.98
C THR A 340 -17.66 -16.72 18.60
N LEU A 341 -16.63 -17.56 18.56
CA LEU A 341 -16.19 -18.26 17.37
C LEU A 341 -17.13 -19.43 17.17
N THR A 342 -17.82 -19.44 16.03
CA THR A 342 -18.78 -20.49 15.68
C THR A 342 -18.36 -21.16 14.38
N ASN A 343 -18.66 -22.45 14.29
CA ASN A 343 -18.48 -23.24 13.10
C ASN A 343 -19.57 -22.85 12.09
N GLY A 344 -19.20 -22.22 10.98
CA GLY A 344 -20.07 -22.17 9.80
C GLY A 344 -20.24 -23.59 9.24
N ALA A 345 -21.34 -23.88 8.55
CA ALA A 345 -21.66 -25.20 8.01
C ALA A 345 -20.46 -25.88 7.30
N GLY A 346 -19.71 -26.75 7.98
CA GLY A 346 -18.52 -27.35 7.39
C GLY A 346 -17.47 -27.87 8.36
N TYR A 347 -16.39 -27.12 8.60
CA TYR A 347 -15.13 -27.61 9.18
C TYR A 347 -14.41 -26.42 9.88
N ALA A 348 -13.53 -26.70 10.86
CA ALA A 348 -13.07 -25.90 12.01
C ALA A 348 -13.81 -26.22 13.33
N SER A 349 -13.17 -26.88 14.28
CA SER A 349 -13.65 -27.20 15.63
C SER A 349 -12.82 -26.51 16.70
N ALA A 350 -13.36 -26.35 17.92
CA ALA A 350 -12.64 -25.78 19.06
C ALA A 350 -11.20 -26.30 19.27
N PRO A 351 -10.94 -27.61 19.13
CA PRO A 351 -9.61 -28.21 18.98
C PRO A 351 -8.65 -27.45 18.08
N ASP A 352 -9.10 -27.07 16.89
CA ASP A 352 -8.29 -26.63 15.75
C ASP A 352 -7.59 -25.30 16.03
N TYR A 353 -8.03 -24.48 16.99
CA TYR A 353 -7.34 -23.24 17.39
C TYR A 353 -7.06 -23.20 18.89
N SER A 354 -7.02 -24.38 19.53
CA SER A 354 -6.68 -24.55 20.94
C SER A 354 -5.29 -25.17 21.12
N ALA A 355 -4.63 -24.82 22.23
CA ALA A 355 -3.34 -25.44 22.58
C ALA A 355 -3.54 -26.92 22.97
N LEU A 356 -3.48 -27.82 21.98
CA LEU A 356 -3.56 -29.27 22.16
C LEU A 356 -2.17 -29.89 22.32
N ALA A 357 -1.93 -30.52 23.47
CA ALA A 357 -0.65 -31.15 23.74
C ALA A 357 -0.40 -32.36 22.81
N GLY A 358 0.54 -32.22 21.87
CA GLY A 358 1.06 -33.33 21.04
C GLY A 358 0.91 -33.16 19.52
N SER A 359 0.35 -32.04 19.04
CA SER A 359 0.45 -31.61 17.63
C SER A 359 1.85 -31.10 17.31
N GLN A 360 2.16 -30.96 16.02
CA GLN A 360 3.46 -30.46 15.55
C GLN A 360 3.58 -28.93 15.72
N HIS A 361 2.44 -28.22 15.76
CA HIS A 361 2.26 -26.79 16.07
C HIS A 361 1.04 -26.60 16.99
N ASP A 362 1.03 -25.60 17.88
CA ASP A 362 -0.09 -25.33 18.80
C ASP A 362 -0.99 -24.23 18.21
N GLY A 363 -2.27 -24.52 17.91
CA GLY A 363 -3.22 -23.48 17.51
C GLY A 363 -3.32 -22.37 18.57
N LYS A 364 -3.37 -21.11 18.13
CA LYS A 364 -3.09 -19.93 18.96
C LYS A 364 -4.11 -18.82 18.73
N ILE A 365 -4.68 -18.35 19.84
CA ILE A 365 -5.45 -17.10 19.89
C ILE A 365 -4.71 -16.12 20.78
N ALA A 366 -4.26 -15.01 20.20
CA ALA A 366 -3.44 -14.03 20.91
C ALA A 366 -3.68 -12.59 20.44
N LEU A 367 -3.25 -11.64 21.27
CA LEU A 367 -3.24 -10.21 20.93
C LEU A 367 -2.31 -9.95 19.74
N HIS A 368 -2.76 -9.15 18.76
CA HIS A 368 -2.00 -8.80 17.57
C HIS A 368 -1.76 -7.28 17.51
N GLY A 369 -0.53 -6.85 17.83
CA GLY A 369 -0.06 -5.47 17.63
C GLY A 369 -0.59 -4.36 18.57
N ASP A 370 -1.84 -4.46 19.04
CA ASP A 370 -2.52 -3.37 19.77
C ASP A 370 -2.32 -3.37 21.30
N THR A 371 -2.51 -2.22 21.96
CA THR A 371 -2.59 -2.11 23.43
C THR A 371 -3.99 -2.49 23.91
N GLY A 372 -4.14 -3.71 24.44
CA GLY A 372 -5.41 -4.24 24.95
C GLY A 372 -5.23 -5.59 25.67
N LYS A 373 -6.33 -6.29 25.92
CA LYS A 373 -6.29 -7.65 26.49
C LYS A 373 -7.22 -8.57 25.73
N VAL A 374 -6.70 -9.74 25.35
CA VAL A 374 -7.45 -10.81 24.68
C VAL A 374 -7.32 -12.06 25.54
N THR A 375 -8.43 -12.73 25.83
CA THR A 375 -8.43 -14.03 26.51
C THR A 375 -9.37 -15.00 25.81
N TYR A 376 -8.90 -16.22 25.59
CA TYR A 376 -9.65 -17.31 24.99
C TYR A 376 -9.96 -18.39 26.04
N ASP A 377 -11.16 -18.95 26.00
CA ASP A 377 -11.63 -19.96 26.97
C ASP A 377 -11.18 -21.40 26.64
N GLY A 378 -10.52 -21.61 25.50
CA GLY A 378 -10.12 -22.94 25.02
C GLY A 378 -11.26 -23.71 24.35
N ALA A 379 -12.40 -23.07 24.08
CA ALA A 379 -13.55 -23.67 23.40
C ALA A 379 -14.09 -22.81 22.25
N SER A 380 -14.69 -21.66 22.55
CA SER A 380 -15.35 -20.84 21.51
C SER A 380 -15.45 -19.36 21.87
N THR A 381 -15.09 -18.96 23.08
CA THR A 381 -15.31 -17.60 23.55
C THR A 381 -14.00 -16.83 23.62
N VAL A 382 -13.93 -15.74 22.87
CA VAL A 382 -12.86 -14.74 22.95
C VAL A 382 -13.39 -13.51 23.66
N THR A 383 -12.72 -13.10 24.73
CA THR A 383 -13.01 -11.83 25.43
C THR A 383 -11.94 -10.82 25.06
N VAL A 384 -12.37 -9.69 24.51
CA VAL A 384 -11.52 -8.57 24.10
C VAL A 384 -11.81 -7.37 25.00
N VAL A 385 -10.77 -6.75 25.54
CA VAL A 385 -10.86 -5.52 26.33
C VAL A 385 -10.14 -4.41 25.58
N ILE A 386 -10.92 -3.43 25.10
CA ILE A 386 -10.43 -2.18 24.51
C ILE A 386 -10.21 -1.18 25.66
N PRO A 387 -8.96 -0.78 25.96
CA PRO A 387 -8.69 0.13 27.07
C PRO A 387 -9.31 1.51 26.87
N ALA A 388 -9.61 2.21 27.96
CA ALA A 388 -10.02 3.62 27.94
C ALA A 388 -9.06 4.48 27.08
N GLY A 389 -9.62 5.25 26.16
CA GLY A 389 -8.86 6.09 25.21
C GLY A 389 -8.40 5.39 23.93
N SER A 390 -8.55 4.07 23.80
CA SER A 390 -8.27 3.31 22.57
C SER A 390 -9.52 3.16 21.70
N LYS A 391 -9.31 2.99 20.38
CA LYS A 391 -10.41 2.78 19.41
C LYS A 391 -10.55 1.34 18.93
N SER A 392 -9.54 0.51 19.09
CA SER A 392 -9.58 -0.87 18.60
C SER A 392 -8.63 -1.78 19.36
N VAL A 393 -8.92 -3.07 19.28
CA VAL A 393 -7.99 -4.15 19.64
C VAL A 393 -8.12 -5.26 18.62
N SER A 394 -6.97 -5.71 18.13
CA SER A 394 -6.88 -6.82 17.17
C SER A 394 -6.39 -8.10 17.86
N PHE A 395 -6.94 -9.23 17.45
CA PHE A 395 -6.47 -10.55 17.86
C PHE A 395 -6.28 -11.44 16.64
N ILE A 396 -5.27 -12.28 16.71
CA ILE A 396 -4.99 -13.28 15.69
C ILE A 396 -5.64 -14.61 16.09
N VAL A 397 -6.21 -15.30 15.11
CA VAL A 397 -6.66 -16.68 15.19
C VAL A 397 -5.79 -17.46 14.20
N ASP A 398 -4.98 -18.35 14.74
CA ASP A 398 -4.07 -19.23 14.01
C ASP A 398 -4.45 -20.69 14.31
N PRO A 399 -4.92 -21.47 13.32
CA PRO A 399 -5.30 -22.86 13.54
C PRO A 399 -4.09 -23.79 13.71
N THR A 400 -4.38 -25.03 14.10
CA THR A 400 -3.45 -26.11 14.39
C THR A 400 -3.27 -26.89 13.10
N MET A 401 -2.03 -27.19 12.72
CA MET A 401 -1.77 -28.12 11.62
C MET A 401 -2.28 -29.53 11.98
N GLU A 402 -3.41 -29.96 11.40
CA GLU A 402 -4.15 -31.17 11.80
C GLU A 402 -3.68 -32.48 11.11
N ALA A 403 -2.75 -32.46 10.14
CA ALA A 403 -2.36 -33.68 9.42
C ALA A 403 -0.87 -33.93 9.16
N ASN A 404 -0.55 -35.22 8.99
CA ASN A 404 0.74 -35.71 8.52
C ASN A 404 0.81 -35.51 7.00
N GLN A 405 1.79 -34.74 6.50
CA GLN A 405 2.01 -34.35 5.08
C GLN A 405 1.94 -35.49 4.03
N ASN A 406 1.86 -36.74 4.47
CA ASN A 406 1.76 -37.94 3.64
C ASN A 406 0.34 -38.56 3.55
N ALA A 407 -0.66 -38.03 4.26
CA ALA A 407 -2.01 -38.59 4.32
C ALA A 407 -2.97 -37.85 3.39
N PHE A 408 -3.47 -38.53 2.35
CA PHE A 408 -4.41 -38.03 1.33
C PHE A 408 -5.82 -37.65 1.84
N ASN A 409 -5.98 -37.36 3.12
CA ASN A 409 -7.24 -36.90 3.66
C ASN A 409 -7.18 -35.38 3.69
N ALA A 410 -7.67 -34.74 2.64
CA ALA A 410 -7.97 -33.31 2.68
C ALA A 410 -9.02 -33.11 3.79
N GLU A 411 -8.68 -32.30 4.80
CA GLU A 411 -9.71 -31.69 5.62
C GLU A 411 -10.26 -30.53 4.79
N GLY A 412 -11.58 -30.34 4.80
CA GLY A 412 -12.18 -29.28 3.98
C GLY A 412 -11.76 -27.90 4.48
N MET A 413 -12.05 -26.84 3.70
CA MET A 413 -11.88 -25.45 4.15
C MET A 413 -12.44 -25.23 5.56
N GLU A 414 -11.67 -24.52 6.37
CA GLU A 414 -12.01 -24.19 7.75
C GLU A 414 -12.63 -22.79 7.82
N LYS A 415 -13.92 -22.69 8.17
CA LYS A 415 -14.63 -21.40 8.22
C LYS A 415 -14.76 -20.92 9.66
N VAL A 416 -14.12 -19.79 9.97
CA VAL A 416 -14.20 -19.16 11.28
C VAL A 416 -15.20 -18.00 11.21
N LEU A 417 -16.35 -18.16 11.88
CA LEU A 417 -17.34 -17.10 12.04
C LEU A 417 -17.20 -16.49 13.44
N ALA A 418 -16.67 -15.27 13.50
CA ALA A 418 -16.61 -14.50 14.74
C ALA A 418 -17.87 -13.64 14.89
N THR A 419 -18.67 -13.94 15.92
CA THR A 419 -19.92 -13.24 16.22
C THR A 419 -19.81 -12.48 17.53
N ILE A 420 -20.12 -11.18 17.55
CA ILE A 420 -20.22 -10.42 18.79
C ILE A 420 -21.44 -10.90 19.57
N THR A 421 -21.23 -11.52 20.73
CA THR A 421 -22.31 -12.07 21.58
C THR A 421 -22.60 -11.22 22.82
N GLY A 422 -21.74 -10.26 23.15
CA GLY A 422 -21.99 -9.30 24.22
C GLY A 422 -21.01 -8.13 24.22
N THR A 423 -21.46 -7.00 24.77
CA THR A 423 -20.66 -5.78 25.01
C THR A 423 -20.92 -5.30 26.45
N SER A 424 -19.99 -4.55 27.04
CA SER A 424 -20.20 -3.89 28.34
C SER A 424 -21.29 -2.83 28.27
N ASN A 425 -21.85 -2.43 29.43
CA ASN A 425 -23.01 -1.52 29.53
C ASN A 425 -22.80 -0.11 28.94
N ASN A 426 -21.57 0.21 28.51
CA ASN A 426 -21.14 1.48 27.92
C ASN A 426 -20.84 1.37 26.41
N ALA A 427 -21.37 0.37 25.72
CA ALA A 427 -21.24 0.22 24.26
C ALA A 427 -22.44 -0.54 23.68
N THR A 428 -22.67 -0.40 22.37
CA THR A 428 -23.70 -1.17 21.64
C THR A 428 -23.13 -1.83 20.41
N ALA A 429 -23.59 -3.02 20.04
CA ALA A 429 -23.13 -3.70 18.82
C ALA A 429 -23.94 -3.23 17.60
N VAL A 430 -23.27 -2.98 16.47
CA VAL A 430 -23.94 -2.70 15.19
C VAL A 430 -24.72 -3.96 14.75
N THR A 431 -26.03 -3.87 14.60
CA THR A 431 -26.90 -5.01 14.26
C THR A 431 -27.76 -4.70 13.04
N GLU A 432 -27.19 -4.77 11.84
CA GLU A 432 -28.02 -4.83 10.62
C GLU A 432 -28.32 -6.30 10.27
N THR A 433 -29.63 -6.63 10.30
CA THR A 433 -30.36 -7.74 9.63
C THR A 433 -29.49 -8.79 8.91
N VAL A 434 -29.46 -10.09 9.26
CA VAL A 434 -30.56 -11.07 9.35
C VAL A 434 -30.14 -12.23 10.29
N ASN A 435 -31.06 -12.72 11.13
CA ASN A 435 -30.90 -13.85 12.07
C ASN A 435 -30.05 -13.64 13.35
N ASN A 436 -30.57 -12.80 14.24
CA ASN A 436 -30.57 -13.03 15.70
C ASN A 436 -29.25 -13.49 16.38
N ALA A 437 -28.14 -12.75 16.22
CA ALA A 437 -27.01 -12.65 17.18
C ALA A 437 -25.91 -11.69 16.66
N GLY A 438 -25.95 -10.39 17.00
CA GLY A 438 -24.78 -9.47 16.88
C GLY A 438 -24.18 -9.20 15.49
N ALA A 439 -23.18 -8.30 15.42
CA ALA A 439 -22.33 -8.13 14.24
C ALA A 439 -21.37 -9.32 14.10
N SER A 440 -21.14 -9.78 12.87
CA SER A 440 -20.30 -10.93 12.58
C SER A 440 -19.27 -10.64 11.49
N ALA A 441 -18.08 -11.25 11.61
CA ALA A 441 -17.07 -11.29 10.56
C ALA A 441 -16.76 -12.76 10.24
N THR A 442 -16.64 -13.08 8.96
CA THR A 442 -16.34 -14.44 8.48
C THR A 442 -14.98 -14.45 7.81
N GLY A 443 -14.06 -15.26 8.32
CA GLY A 443 -12.83 -15.62 7.61
C GLY A 443 -12.91 -17.06 7.12
N VAL A 444 -12.35 -17.34 5.94
CA VAL A 444 -12.17 -18.69 5.43
C VAL A 444 -10.69 -19.01 5.46
N ILE A 445 -10.33 -20.10 6.11
CA ILE A 445 -8.98 -20.63 6.10
C ILE A 445 -8.95 -21.74 5.06
N TYR A 446 -8.15 -21.55 4.02
CA TYR A 446 -7.85 -22.61 3.09
C TYR A 446 -6.73 -23.46 3.70
N ASP A 447 -7.08 -24.67 4.13
CA ASP A 447 -6.12 -25.78 4.15
C ASP A 447 -5.73 -26.04 2.69
N GLY A 448 -4.82 -25.22 2.18
CA GLY A 448 -4.21 -25.36 0.86
C GLY A 448 -3.17 -26.46 0.89
N ASN A 449 -3.50 -27.66 1.35
CA ASN A 449 -2.69 -28.83 1.10
C ASN A 449 -2.71 -29.12 -0.41
N PRO A 450 -1.54 -29.27 -1.06
CA PRO A 450 -1.50 -29.53 -2.50
C PRO A 450 -2.36 -30.73 -2.89
N ILE A 451 -3.17 -30.57 -3.93
CA ILE A 451 -4.16 -31.59 -4.27
C ILE A 451 -3.41 -32.71 -5.00
N SER A 452 -3.31 -33.86 -4.33
CA SER A 452 -2.76 -35.05 -4.95
C SER A 452 -3.87 -35.87 -5.62
N LEU A 453 -3.96 -35.78 -6.94
CA LEU A 453 -4.93 -36.52 -7.73
C LEU A 453 -4.29 -37.77 -8.33
N ARG A 454 -4.92 -38.92 -8.07
CA ARG A 454 -4.59 -40.19 -8.71
C ARG A 454 -5.60 -40.43 -9.84
N ASN A 455 -5.12 -40.40 -11.09
CA ASN A 455 -5.90 -40.54 -12.32
C ASN A 455 -7.14 -39.64 -12.37
N LEU A 456 -6.96 -38.45 -12.95
CA LEU A 456 -8.05 -37.52 -13.27
C LEU A 456 -8.92 -38.11 -14.38
N ASP A 457 -10.22 -38.27 -14.13
CA ASP A 457 -11.22 -38.77 -15.09
C ASP A 457 -12.49 -37.88 -15.04
N GLY A 458 -12.86 -37.23 -16.17
CA GLY A 458 -14.08 -36.41 -16.33
C GLY A 458 -13.81 -34.91 -16.55
N ASP A 459 -14.87 -34.12 -16.79
CA ASP A 459 -14.80 -32.66 -16.82
C ASP A 459 -14.41 -32.12 -15.44
N PHE A 460 -13.20 -31.58 -15.30
CA PHE A 460 -12.76 -30.86 -14.11
C PHE A 460 -13.00 -29.36 -14.34
N THR A 461 -14.25 -28.97 -14.12
CA THR A 461 -14.64 -27.58 -13.94
C THR A 461 -14.74 -27.30 -12.47
N LEU A 462 -14.11 -26.22 -12.02
CA LEU A 462 -14.12 -25.85 -10.61
C LEU A 462 -15.48 -25.28 -10.24
N LYS A 463 -16.38 -26.20 -9.92
CA LYS A 463 -17.53 -25.92 -9.08
C LYS A 463 -17.69 -27.06 -8.09
N TYR A 464 -16.95 -26.93 -6.99
CA TYR A 464 -17.29 -27.43 -5.66
C TYR A 464 -17.40 -28.96 -5.47
N SER A 465 -16.75 -29.45 -4.42
CA SER A 465 -16.89 -30.76 -3.74
C SER A 465 -15.83 -31.83 -4.04
N LEU A 466 -15.31 -32.41 -2.95
CA LEU A 466 -14.64 -33.70 -2.93
C LEU A 466 -15.67 -34.80 -3.23
N SER A 467 -15.38 -35.65 -4.21
CA SER A 467 -16.21 -36.83 -4.45
C SER A 467 -16.02 -37.93 -3.42
N SER A 468 -17.13 -38.52 -3.01
CA SER A 468 -17.18 -39.66 -2.10
C SER A 468 -17.03 -41.03 -2.78
N SER A 469 -16.63 -41.09 -4.06
CA SER A 469 -16.45 -42.37 -4.77
C SER A 469 -15.19 -43.10 -4.30
N LYS A 470 -15.36 -44.00 -3.32
CA LYS A 470 -14.33 -44.95 -2.90
C LYS A 470 -14.24 -46.08 -3.95
N ALA A 471 -13.23 -46.05 -4.82
CA ALA A 471 -12.97 -47.16 -5.74
C ALA A 471 -12.74 -48.47 -4.94
N GLY A 472 -13.55 -49.48 -5.24
CA GLY A 472 -13.47 -50.79 -4.61
C GLY A 472 -12.22 -51.53 -5.06
N THR A 473 -11.16 -51.46 -4.25
CA THR A 473 -9.92 -52.26 -4.33
C THR A 473 -9.24 -52.36 -5.71
N GLY A 474 -8.19 -51.57 -5.89
CA GLY A 474 -7.24 -51.70 -7.00
C GLY A 474 -7.58 -50.77 -8.16
N ASP A 475 -6.64 -49.89 -8.48
CA ASP A 475 -6.75 -48.70 -9.35
C ASP A 475 -7.65 -47.57 -8.81
N PHE A 476 -6.98 -46.46 -8.49
CA PHE A 476 -7.54 -45.25 -7.90
C PHE A 476 -7.72 -44.21 -9.01
N GLY A 477 -8.94 -44.00 -9.47
CA GLY A 477 -9.36 -42.79 -10.20
C GLY A 477 -10.29 -41.99 -9.29
N TYR A 478 -10.15 -40.67 -9.29
CA TYR A 478 -11.08 -39.75 -8.61
C TYR A 478 -12.04 -39.17 -9.64
N THR A 479 -13.35 -39.39 -9.48
CA THR A 479 -14.41 -38.78 -10.28
C THR A 479 -15.08 -37.70 -9.44
N ILE A 480 -15.02 -36.41 -9.81
CA ILE A 480 -15.63 -35.32 -9.02
C ILE A 480 -17.17 -35.35 -9.14
N GLY A 481 -17.88 -35.08 -8.03
CA GLY A 481 -19.32 -35.31 -7.88
C GLY A 481 -20.20 -34.14 -8.32
N SER A 482 -21.35 -34.46 -8.94
CA SER A 482 -22.32 -33.56 -9.59
C SER A 482 -23.16 -32.62 -8.70
N THR A 483 -23.01 -32.68 -7.39
CA THR A 483 -23.90 -31.93 -6.47
C THR A 483 -23.09 -31.24 -5.42
N SER A 484 -22.76 -30.00 -5.74
CA SER A 484 -22.22 -29.09 -4.78
C SER A 484 -23.29 -28.23 -4.12
N GLY A 485 -23.18 -28.06 -2.80
CA GLY A 485 -23.95 -27.03 -2.09
C GLY A 485 -23.30 -25.66 -2.28
N ASP A 486 -24.03 -24.59 -1.94
CA ASP A 486 -23.54 -23.20 -1.94
C ASP A 486 -22.42 -22.94 -0.88
N SER A 487 -21.73 -23.98 -0.40
CA SER A 487 -20.80 -23.93 0.75
C SER A 487 -19.67 -24.94 0.68
N ASP A 488 -19.38 -25.44 -0.51
CA ASP A 488 -18.32 -26.41 -0.76
C ASP A 488 -16.98 -25.73 -1.03
N PRO A 489 -15.85 -26.43 -0.93
CA PRO A 489 -14.54 -25.87 -1.21
C PRO A 489 -14.25 -25.66 -2.70
N MET A 490 -13.66 -24.51 -3.01
CA MET A 490 -13.06 -24.18 -4.31
C MET A 490 -11.65 -24.78 -4.33
N LEU A 491 -11.29 -25.52 -5.40
CA LEU A 491 -10.07 -26.33 -5.45
C LEU A 491 -8.91 -25.64 -6.21
N THR A 492 -9.23 -24.70 -7.09
CA THR A 492 -8.34 -23.66 -7.62
C THR A 492 -9.17 -22.38 -7.74
N THR A 493 -8.50 -21.26 -7.83
CA THR A 493 -8.96 -19.91 -7.56
C THR A 493 -8.34 -18.96 -8.57
N ASP A 494 -8.70 -17.67 -8.53
CA ASP A 494 -7.96 -16.62 -9.25
C ASP A 494 -6.65 -16.23 -8.50
N TYR A 495 -6.05 -17.17 -7.76
CA TYR A 495 -4.81 -17.01 -7.02
C TYR A 495 -3.82 -18.11 -7.41
N ASN A 496 -2.57 -17.99 -6.96
CA ASN A 496 -1.53 -18.99 -7.23
C ASN A 496 -1.89 -20.38 -6.66
N ASP A 497 -2.20 -21.31 -7.54
CA ASP A 497 -2.61 -22.67 -7.22
C ASP A 497 -1.50 -23.70 -7.46
N THR A 498 -1.59 -24.84 -6.77
CA THR A 498 -0.63 -25.94 -6.95
C THR A 498 -1.31 -27.30 -7.03
N ILE A 499 -1.19 -27.96 -8.18
CA ILE A 499 -1.74 -29.29 -8.47
C ILE A 499 -0.62 -30.31 -8.67
N TYR A 500 -0.69 -31.41 -7.92
CA TYR A 500 0.18 -32.56 -8.11
C TYR A 500 -0.60 -33.79 -8.59
N VAL A 501 -0.25 -34.32 -9.76
CA VAL A 501 -0.81 -35.59 -10.27
C VAL A 501 0.23 -36.69 -10.09
N GLY A 502 -0.01 -37.64 -9.20
CA GLY A 502 0.93 -38.75 -8.93
C GLY A 502 2.12 -38.43 -8.01
N TYR A 503 2.10 -37.30 -7.29
CA TYR A 503 2.98 -36.98 -6.15
C TYR A 503 2.21 -36.96 -4.84
N TYR A 504 2.87 -36.98 -3.70
CA TYR A 504 2.27 -36.64 -2.42
C TYR A 504 2.10 -35.11 -2.32
N GLN A 505 1.37 -34.65 -1.30
CA GLN A 505 1.06 -33.23 -1.13
C GLN A 505 2.32 -32.39 -0.88
N ASP A 506 3.33 -32.95 -0.21
CA ASP A 506 4.65 -32.32 -0.05
C ASP A 506 5.50 -32.27 -1.35
N GLY A 507 4.92 -32.62 -2.50
CA GLY A 507 5.60 -32.69 -3.80
C GLY A 507 6.53 -33.89 -3.94
N SER A 508 6.62 -34.79 -2.95
CA SER A 508 7.46 -35.98 -3.05
C SER A 508 6.82 -37.05 -3.95
N GLU A 509 7.64 -37.80 -4.69
CA GLU A 509 7.11 -38.79 -5.64
C GLU A 509 6.33 -39.92 -4.94
N THR A 510 5.13 -40.25 -5.42
CA THR A 510 4.44 -41.46 -4.96
C THR A 510 5.11 -42.73 -5.52
N SER A 511 4.70 -43.90 -5.00
CA SER A 511 5.19 -45.19 -5.54
C SER A 511 4.61 -45.56 -6.91
N SER A 512 3.58 -44.85 -7.40
CA SER A 512 2.86 -45.15 -8.65
C SER A 512 2.73 -43.93 -9.56
N TYR A 513 2.86 -44.10 -10.88
CA TYR A 513 2.56 -43.03 -11.84
C TYR A 513 1.04 -42.74 -11.90
N SER A 514 0.65 -41.53 -12.28
CA SER A 514 -0.74 -41.11 -12.49
C SER A 514 -0.85 -40.21 -13.71
N ASN A 515 -1.91 -40.41 -14.50
CA ASN A 515 -2.12 -39.71 -15.77
C ASN A 515 -3.21 -38.65 -15.62
N VAL A 516 -3.20 -37.68 -16.54
CA VAL A 516 -4.40 -36.92 -16.91
C VAL A 516 -5.11 -37.74 -17.99
N ALA A 517 -6.28 -38.31 -17.70
CA ALA A 517 -6.88 -39.37 -18.49
C ALA A 517 -8.36 -39.12 -18.80
N ASN A 518 -8.87 -39.75 -19.85
CA ASN A 518 -10.29 -39.76 -20.19
C ASN A 518 -10.82 -41.20 -20.01
N SER A 519 -11.75 -41.38 -19.07
CA SER A 519 -12.60 -42.57 -19.02
C SER A 519 -14.03 -42.17 -19.43
N GLN A 520 -14.67 -43.00 -20.25
CA GLN A 520 -15.94 -42.70 -20.94
C GLN A 520 -16.98 -41.99 -20.05
N ASP A 521 -17.10 -40.68 -20.23
CA ASP A 521 -18.09 -39.86 -19.53
C ASP A 521 -19.49 -40.13 -20.09
N ASN A 522 -20.43 -40.48 -19.21
CA ASN A 522 -21.85 -40.64 -19.53
C ASN A 522 -22.74 -39.99 -18.44
N GLY A 523 -22.19 -39.04 -17.67
CA GLY A 523 -22.91 -38.32 -16.62
C GLY A 523 -23.85 -37.23 -17.16
N PRO A 524 -24.88 -36.82 -16.40
CA PRO A 524 -25.82 -35.76 -16.80
C PRO A 524 -25.20 -34.35 -16.87
N ASP A 525 -24.01 -34.14 -16.29
CA ASP A 525 -23.29 -32.86 -16.29
C ASP A 525 -22.35 -32.66 -17.48
N GLY A 526 -22.13 -33.68 -18.33
CA GLY A 526 -21.34 -33.55 -19.57
C GLY A 526 -21.87 -32.47 -20.53
N THR A 527 -23.02 -31.85 -20.24
CA THR A 527 -23.57 -30.74 -21.03
C THR A 527 -22.91 -29.38 -20.74
N LYS A 528 -22.19 -29.23 -19.62
CA LYS A 528 -21.88 -27.90 -19.07
C LYS A 528 -20.59 -27.27 -19.60
N THR A 529 -19.64 -28.06 -20.10
CA THR A 529 -18.28 -27.54 -20.38
C THR A 529 -17.83 -27.70 -21.82
N ASP A 530 -18.06 -28.86 -22.43
CA ASP A 530 -17.61 -29.16 -23.81
C ASP A 530 -18.75 -29.60 -24.76
N GLY A 531 -20.00 -29.51 -24.28
CA GLY A 531 -21.20 -29.83 -25.04
C GLY A 531 -21.53 -31.33 -25.19
N ASN A 532 -21.16 -32.17 -24.21
CA ASN A 532 -21.29 -33.64 -24.14
C ASN A 532 -20.22 -34.41 -24.93
N GLN A 533 -19.01 -33.88 -25.05
CA GLN A 533 -17.89 -34.68 -25.52
C GLN A 533 -17.26 -35.39 -24.30
N SER A 534 -16.67 -36.57 -24.49
CA SER A 534 -15.90 -37.18 -23.40
C SER A 534 -14.51 -36.58 -23.46
N ILE A 535 -14.29 -35.39 -22.87
CA ILE A 535 -12.98 -34.74 -22.76
C ILE A 535 -12.70 -34.55 -21.26
N THR A 536 -11.44 -34.71 -20.84
CA THR A 536 -11.01 -34.34 -19.49
C THR A 536 -10.40 -32.96 -19.55
N THR A 537 -11.05 -31.97 -18.97
CA THR A 537 -10.60 -30.58 -18.96
C THR A 537 -10.11 -30.20 -17.57
N VAL A 538 -8.93 -29.61 -17.42
CA VAL A 538 -8.41 -28.97 -16.20
C VAL A 538 -8.26 -27.48 -16.50
N ASP A 539 -8.69 -26.63 -15.59
CA ASP A 539 -8.61 -25.17 -15.67
C ASP A 539 -8.05 -24.69 -14.32
N LEU A 540 -7.00 -23.87 -14.31
CA LEU A 540 -6.35 -23.40 -13.06
C LEU A 540 -6.80 -22.00 -12.66
N GLY A 541 -7.15 -21.13 -13.61
CA GLY A 541 -7.76 -19.82 -13.36
C GLY A 541 -6.77 -18.67 -13.59
N ALA A 542 -6.91 -17.58 -12.84
CA ALA A 542 -5.86 -16.56 -12.79
C ALA A 542 -4.90 -16.84 -11.61
N GLY A 543 -3.67 -16.34 -11.65
CA GLY A 543 -2.64 -16.60 -10.64
C GLY A 543 -1.36 -17.13 -11.25
N ASP A 544 -0.24 -17.12 -10.52
CA ASP A 544 0.96 -17.84 -10.97
C ASP A 544 0.85 -19.31 -10.49
N ASP A 545 0.37 -20.20 -11.37
CA ASP A 545 -0.02 -21.56 -11.03
C ASP A 545 1.06 -22.60 -11.26
N LEU A 546 1.00 -23.71 -10.53
CA LEU A 546 1.92 -24.84 -10.65
C LEU A 546 1.16 -26.15 -10.83
N MET A 547 1.30 -26.79 -11.99
CA MET A 547 0.81 -28.15 -12.19
C MET A 547 1.95 -29.12 -12.48
N VAL A 548 2.08 -30.17 -11.67
CA VAL A 548 3.13 -31.20 -11.83
C VAL A 548 2.53 -32.59 -12.01
N VAL A 549 2.83 -33.25 -13.12
CA VAL A 549 2.22 -34.53 -13.52
C VAL A 549 3.25 -35.65 -13.61
N ARG A 550 3.03 -36.71 -12.82
CA ARG A 550 3.82 -37.95 -12.79
C ARG A 550 3.22 -39.06 -13.62
N GLY A 551 3.05 -38.80 -14.91
CA GLY A 551 2.53 -39.75 -15.89
C GLY A 551 2.26 -39.10 -17.23
N ASN A 552 1.23 -39.55 -17.92
CA ASN A 552 0.92 -39.13 -19.28
C ASN A 552 -0.29 -38.17 -19.30
N MET A 553 -0.38 -37.34 -20.35
CA MET A 553 -1.63 -36.72 -20.78
C MET A 553 -2.21 -37.58 -21.91
N LEU A 554 -3.36 -38.22 -21.68
CA LEU A 554 -4.00 -39.08 -22.68
C LEU A 554 -4.78 -38.27 -23.72
N ALA A 555 -5.24 -38.92 -24.78
CA ALA A 555 -6.05 -38.25 -25.81
C ALA A 555 -7.35 -37.69 -25.20
N ASN A 556 -7.86 -36.61 -25.80
CA ASN A 556 -9.05 -35.88 -25.32
C ASN A 556 -8.87 -35.37 -23.89
N THR A 557 -7.71 -34.80 -23.59
CA THR A 557 -7.48 -34.04 -22.35
C THR A 557 -7.12 -32.60 -22.72
N ARG A 558 -7.50 -31.64 -21.87
CA ARG A 558 -7.16 -30.23 -22.01
C ARG A 558 -6.72 -29.70 -20.65
N VAL A 559 -5.66 -28.91 -20.62
CA VAL A 559 -5.22 -28.17 -19.43
C VAL A 559 -5.13 -26.71 -19.85
N TYR A 560 -5.81 -25.85 -19.12
CA TYR A 560 -5.75 -24.40 -19.18
C TYR A 560 -5.05 -23.97 -17.88
N ALA A 561 -3.92 -23.28 -17.94
CA ALA A 561 -3.33 -22.71 -16.73
C ALA A 561 -4.00 -21.37 -16.44
N GLY A 562 -3.90 -20.41 -17.37
CA GLY A 562 -4.77 -19.25 -17.39
C GLY A 562 -3.96 -17.97 -17.29
N GLU A 563 -4.41 -16.99 -16.51
CA GLU A 563 -3.74 -15.69 -16.49
C GLU A 563 -2.68 -15.62 -15.38
N GLY A 564 -1.40 -15.49 -15.72
CA GLY A 564 -0.30 -15.38 -14.76
C GLY A 564 0.95 -16.09 -15.26
N ASN A 565 2.04 -16.09 -14.48
CA ASN A 565 3.26 -16.79 -14.88
C ASN A 565 3.22 -18.24 -14.42
N ASP A 566 2.69 -19.11 -15.27
CA ASP A 566 2.35 -20.47 -14.90
C ASP A 566 3.49 -21.45 -15.12
N THR A 567 3.49 -22.54 -14.36
CA THR A 567 4.46 -23.62 -14.47
C THR A 567 3.76 -24.96 -14.64
N PHE A 568 3.89 -25.55 -15.83
CA PHE A 568 3.46 -26.92 -16.09
C PHE A 568 4.66 -27.85 -16.19
N THR A 569 4.75 -28.84 -15.31
CA THR A 569 5.79 -29.87 -15.34
C THR A 569 5.19 -31.25 -15.55
N MET A 570 5.71 -32.02 -16.49
CA MET A 570 5.51 -33.48 -16.53
C MET A 570 6.81 -34.18 -16.14
N ASP A 571 6.81 -35.02 -15.12
CA ASP A 571 8.02 -35.73 -14.66
C ASP A 571 7.72 -37.10 -14.06
N GLY A 572 8.46 -38.13 -14.46
CA GLY A 572 8.38 -39.46 -13.86
C GLY A 572 8.72 -40.57 -14.83
N MET A 573 9.64 -41.47 -14.45
CA MET A 573 10.16 -42.54 -15.32
C MET A 573 9.09 -43.56 -15.76
N ASN A 574 8.23 -43.20 -16.71
CA ASN A 574 7.29 -44.12 -17.33
C ASN A 574 7.98 -44.81 -18.53
N THR A 575 7.95 -46.14 -18.56
CA THR A 575 8.42 -46.93 -19.71
C THR A 575 7.42 -46.95 -20.87
N ALA A 576 6.25 -46.31 -20.72
CA ALA A 576 5.28 -46.08 -21.78
C ALA A 576 5.89 -45.25 -22.92
N LEU A 577 5.49 -45.49 -24.17
CA LEU A 577 6.10 -44.85 -25.34
C LEU A 577 5.77 -43.35 -25.49
N ARG A 578 4.74 -42.82 -24.83
CA ARG A 578 4.23 -41.47 -25.07
C ARG A 578 4.00 -40.70 -23.78
N VAL A 579 4.36 -39.42 -23.78
CA VAL A 579 4.16 -38.48 -22.67
C VAL A 579 2.81 -37.78 -22.80
N MET A 580 2.62 -37.10 -23.93
CA MET A 580 1.35 -36.53 -24.34
C MET A 580 0.88 -37.27 -25.58
N TYR A 581 -0.39 -37.65 -25.60
CA TYR A 581 -1.01 -38.35 -26.72
C TYR A 581 -1.55 -37.37 -27.75
N ALA A 582 -1.68 -37.81 -29.00
CA ALA A 582 -2.36 -37.01 -30.02
C ALA A 582 -3.80 -36.70 -29.57
N GLY A 583 -4.19 -35.42 -29.64
CA GLY A 583 -5.48 -34.93 -29.17
C GLY A 583 -5.52 -34.56 -27.68
N SER A 584 -4.38 -34.50 -26.99
CA SER A 584 -4.25 -33.77 -25.72
C SER A 584 -3.79 -32.33 -25.97
N TYR A 585 -4.31 -31.37 -25.19
CA TYR A 585 -4.01 -29.95 -25.31
C TYR A 585 -3.49 -29.38 -23.99
N LEU A 586 -2.53 -28.47 -24.09
CA LEU A 586 -2.04 -27.62 -23.01
C LEU A 586 -2.10 -26.17 -23.50
N PHE A 587 -2.77 -25.30 -22.76
CA PHE A 587 -2.91 -23.88 -23.02
C PHE A 587 -2.38 -23.14 -21.79
N MET A 588 -1.28 -22.40 -21.93
CA MET A 588 -0.72 -21.61 -20.82
C MET A 588 -1.29 -20.21 -20.76
N GLU A 589 -1.83 -19.73 -21.88
CA GLU A 589 -2.58 -18.49 -21.97
C GLU A 589 -1.70 -17.24 -21.83
N SER A 590 -1.80 -16.46 -20.76
CA SER A 590 -1.22 -15.12 -20.71
C SER A 590 -0.30 -14.97 -19.51
N GLY A 591 0.99 -14.72 -19.79
CA GLY A 591 2.03 -14.53 -18.79
C GLY A 591 3.37 -15.10 -19.26
N ASN A 592 4.40 -15.10 -18.41
CA ASN A 592 5.68 -15.71 -18.77
C ASN A 592 5.72 -17.15 -18.25
N ASP A 593 5.29 -18.08 -19.09
CA ASP A 593 5.00 -19.44 -18.68
C ASP A 593 6.20 -20.37 -18.82
N THR A 594 6.24 -21.41 -17.99
CA THR A 594 7.29 -22.42 -18.01
C THR A 594 6.69 -23.82 -18.16
N VAL A 595 6.89 -24.42 -19.33
CA VAL A 595 6.51 -25.80 -19.61
C VAL A 595 7.74 -26.70 -19.62
N THR A 596 7.80 -27.63 -18.67
CA THR A 596 8.88 -28.62 -18.60
C THR A 596 8.37 -30.05 -18.73
N ILE A 597 8.71 -30.70 -19.83
CA ILE A 597 8.46 -32.13 -20.03
C ILE A 597 9.74 -32.92 -19.74
N LYS A 598 9.88 -33.35 -18.48
CA LYS A 598 11.00 -34.16 -17.97
C LYS A 598 10.78 -35.66 -18.27
N ARG A 599 11.85 -36.45 -18.09
CA ARG A 599 11.99 -37.92 -18.18
C ARG A 599 10.68 -38.73 -18.22
N THR A 600 10.01 -38.77 -19.36
CA THR A 600 8.81 -39.56 -19.62
C THR A 600 8.83 -39.92 -21.11
N GLY A 601 8.51 -41.17 -21.46
CA GLY A 601 8.25 -41.60 -22.84
C GLY A 601 9.30 -41.35 -23.93
N VAL A 602 8.99 -41.78 -25.16
CA VAL A 602 9.83 -41.50 -26.35
C VAL A 602 9.17 -40.46 -27.27
N THR A 603 7.91 -40.11 -27.06
CA THR A 603 7.16 -39.23 -27.97
C THR A 603 6.19 -38.30 -27.22
N ASN A 604 6.25 -37.01 -27.51
CA ASN A 604 5.23 -36.01 -27.21
C ASN A 604 4.42 -35.76 -28.50
N ALA A 605 3.13 -36.12 -28.50
CA ALA A 605 2.23 -35.90 -29.62
C ALA A 605 1.10 -34.90 -29.28
N GLY A 606 1.20 -34.22 -28.13
CA GLY A 606 0.22 -33.23 -27.69
C GLY A 606 0.25 -31.97 -28.54
N GLN A 607 -0.72 -31.09 -28.32
CA GLN A 607 -0.71 -29.73 -28.85
C GLN A 607 -0.47 -28.80 -27.66
N ILE A 608 0.60 -28.03 -27.71
CA ILE A 608 1.01 -27.14 -26.62
C ILE A 608 0.96 -25.73 -27.18
N TYR A 609 0.21 -24.86 -26.51
CA TYR A 609 0.09 -23.45 -26.80
C TYR A 609 0.56 -22.72 -25.56
N LEU A 610 1.69 -22.02 -25.67
CA LEU A 610 2.23 -21.24 -24.55
C LEU A 610 1.38 -19.98 -24.41
N GLY A 611 1.32 -19.15 -25.46
CA GLY A 611 0.37 -18.06 -25.51
C GLY A 611 1.11 -16.74 -25.64
N SER A 612 0.84 -15.77 -24.77
CA SER A 612 1.45 -14.43 -24.84
C SER A 612 2.34 -14.23 -23.64
N GLY A 613 3.43 -13.49 -23.82
CA GLY A 613 4.47 -13.32 -22.82
C GLY A 613 5.74 -14.07 -23.21
N SER A 614 6.75 -14.00 -22.37
CA SER A 614 8.08 -14.57 -22.65
C SER A 614 8.17 -15.99 -22.09
N ASP A 615 7.83 -16.97 -22.92
CA ASP A 615 7.63 -18.35 -22.45
C ASP A 615 8.89 -19.21 -22.54
N THR A 616 8.96 -20.24 -21.69
CA THR A 616 10.03 -21.22 -21.68
C THR A 616 9.49 -22.63 -21.84
N PHE A 617 9.87 -23.32 -22.93
CA PHE A 617 9.58 -24.73 -23.13
C PHE A 617 10.87 -25.57 -23.06
N THR A 618 10.89 -26.56 -22.18
CA THR A 618 11.98 -27.55 -22.10
C THR A 618 11.45 -28.97 -22.20
N GLN A 619 12.00 -29.75 -23.14
CA GLN A 619 11.69 -31.18 -23.28
C GLN A 619 12.95 -32.04 -23.20
N GLY A 620 12.94 -33.04 -22.32
CA GLY A 620 14.06 -33.95 -22.10
C GLY A 620 15.16 -33.37 -21.21
N ASP A 621 16.34 -34.00 -21.22
CA ASP A 621 17.52 -33.49 -20.52
C ASP A 621 18.81 -33.72 -21.34
N ALA A 622 19.89 -33.03 -20.96
CA ALA A 622 21.15 -33.04 -21.70
C ALA A 622 21.90 -34.39 -21.71
N ASN A 623 21.44 -35.41 -20.97
CA ASN A 623 22.08 -36.72 -20.97
C ASN A 623 21.46 -37.63 -22.05
N SER A 624 22.25 -38.55 -22.62
CA SER A 624 21.82 -39.36 -23.77
C SER A 624 20.70 -40.37 -23.48
N GLN A 625 20.13 -40.36 -22.28
CA GLN A 625 19.08 -41.28 -21.84
C GLN A 625 17.66 -40.79 -22.17
N ASN A 626 17.46 -39.51 -22.54
CA ASN A 626 16.14 -38.91 -22.74
C ASN A 626 15.90 -38.39 -24.17
N ASN A 627 15.97 -39.29 -25.14
CA ASN A 627 15.67 -38.99 -26.55
C ASN A 627 14.15 -38.92 -26.80
N THR A 628 13.51 -37.83 -26.41
CA THR A 628 12.09 -37.60 -26.68
C THR A 628 11.89 -36.99 -28.08
N GLU A 629 10.82 -37.38 -28.75
CA GLU A 629 10.42 -36.83 -30.05
C GLU A 629 9.19 -35.93 -29.87
N LEU A 630 9.30 -34.63 -30.17
CA LEU A 630 8.13 -33.76 -30.34
C LEU A 630 7.52 -34.02 -31.72
N SER A 631 6.41 -34.73 -31.75
CA SER A 631 5.64 -35.09 -32.96
C SER A 631 4.32 -34.34 -33.11
N GLY A 632 3.94 -33.58 -32.08
CA GLY A 632 2.76 -32.73 -32.06
C GLY A 632 3.07 -31.28 -32.45
N LEU A 633 2.24 -30.35 -31.98
CA LEU A 633 2.42 -28.91 -32.18
C LEU A 633 2.98 -28.29 -30.91
N LEU A 634 3.98 -27.43 -31.05
CA LEU A 634 4.39 -26.46 -30.06
C LEU A 634 4.18 -25.07 -30.66
N ASP A 635 3.24 -24.33 -30.10
CA ASP A 635 2.90 -22.98 -30.50
C ASP A 635 3.35 -22.03 -29.38
N LEU A 636 4.25 -21.11 -29.71
CA LEU A 636 4.89 -20.15 -28.81
C LEU A 636 4.15 -18.80 -28.78
N GLY A 637 3.00 -18.69 -29.46
CA GLY A 637 2.29 -17.42 -29.60
C GLY A 637 1.98 -17.03 -31.04
N SER A 638 1.74 -17.98 -31.95
CA SER A 638 1.65 -17.82 -33.42
C SER A 638 0.60 -16.84 -33.98
N GLY A 639 -0.07 -16.08 -33.11
CA GLY A 639 -0.88 -14.94 -33.44
C GLY A 639 -0.09 -13.78 -34.05
N ILE A 640 -0.83 -12.81 -34.59
CA ILE A 640 -0.25 -11.56 -35.08
C ILE A 640 -0.54 -10.44 -34.08
N GLN A 641 0.25 -9.37 -34.14
CA GLN A 641 0.04 -8.19 -33.30
C GLN A 641 -1.43 -7.75 -33.27
N GLY A 642 -2.02 -7.75 -32.07
CA GLY A 642 -3.39 -7.31 -31.85
C GLY A 642 -4.49 -8.31 -32.22
N GLN A 643 -4.15 -9.58 -32.48
CA GLN A 643 -5.10 -10.69 -32.52
C GLN A 643 -4.75 -11.72 -31.45
N SER A 644 -5.76 -12.45 -30.98
CA SER A 644 -5.50 -13.53 -30.03
C SER A 644 -4.69 -14.65 -30.71
N ASN A 645 -3.63 -15.07 -30.05
CA ASN A 645 -2.78 -16.23 -30.35
C ASN A 645 -3.43 -17.57 -29.93
N LEU A 646 -4.64 -17.55 -29.36
CA LEU A 646 -5.33 -18.78 -29.00
C LEU A 646 -5.96 -19.47 -30.23
N PRO A 647 -5.78 -20.79 -30.39
CA PRO A 647 -6.27 -21.53 -31.55
C PRO A 647 -7.79 -21.74 -31.52
N LYS A 648 -8.40 -22.18 -32.62
CA LYS A 648 -9.84 -22.56 -32.64
C LYS A 648 -10.17 -23.73 -31.70
N GLU A 649 -9.18 -24.53 -31.32
CA GLU A 649 -9.29 -25.61 -30.35
C GLU A 649 -9.47 -25.07 -28.92
N TYR A 650 -9.05 -23.82 -28.69
CA TYR A 650 -9.33 -23.07 -27.47
C TYR A 650 -10.84 -22.81 -27.33
N LEU A 651 -11.34 -22.85 -26.09
CA LEU A 651 -12.76 -22.65 -25.80
C LEU A 651 -12.96 -21.24 -25.26
N ALA A 652 -13.30 -20.30 -26.15
CA ALA A 652 -13.41 -18.86 -25.84
C ALA A 652 -14.53 -18.48 -24.85
N ILE A 653 -15.41 -19.40 -24.48
CA ILE A 653 -16.42 -19.19 -23.45
C ILE A 653 -16.37 -20.39 -22.52
N TYR A 654 -15.68 -20.22 -21.41
CA TYR A 654 -15.75 -21.11 -20.27
C TYR A 654 -16.49 -20.35 -19.16
N GLN A 655 -17.66 -20.85 -18.79
CA GLN A 655 -18.45 -20.26 -17.71
C GLN A 655 -18.71 -21.36 -16.70
N ASP A 656 -18.33 -21.13 -15.46
CA ASP A 656 -18.72 -21.91 -14.28
C ASP A 656 -20.27 -21.91 -14.01
N GLY A 657 -21.05 -21.45 -14.99
CA GLY A 657 -22.49 -21.20 -14.91
C GLY A 657 -22.86 -19.90 -14.19
N SER A 658 -21.91 -19.02 -13.87
CA SER A 658 -22.14 -17.69 -13.26
C SER A 658 -22.03 -16.51 -14.25
N ASP A 659 -21.87 -16.77 -15.55
CA ASP A 659 -21.58 -15.77 -16.60
C ASP A 659 -20.24 -15.01 -16.42
N LEU A 660 -19.37 -15.44 -15.49
CA LEU A 660 -17.98 -14.96 -15.36
C LEU A 660 -17.05 -15.84 -16.22
N SER A 661 -16.27 -15.20 -17.10
CA SER A 661 -15.20 -15.85 -17.86
C SER A 661 -13.98 -15.99 -16.94
N LEU A 662 -13.45 -17.20 -16.77
CA LEU A 662 -12.30 -17.46 -15.88
C LEU A 662 -10.93 -17.14 -16.51
N GLY A 663 -10.87 -16.98 -17.83
CA GLY A 663 -9.75 -16.38 -18.56
C GLY A 663 -10.25 -15.19 -19.35
N ASN A 664 -9.51 -14.09 -19.37
CA ASN A 664 -9.86 -12.93 -20.17
C ASN A 664 -9.27 -13.14 -21.57
N ASP A 665 -10.04 -12.87 -22.62
CA ASP A 665 -9.75 -13.30 -23.99
C ASP A 665 -8.74 -12.38 -24.72
N THR A 666 -7.71 -11.88 -24.01
CA THR A 666 -6.68 -10.98 -24.57
C THR A 666 -5.26 -11.54 -24.51
N ASN A 667 -5.12 -12.81 -24.83
CA ASN A 667 -3.84 -13.44 -25.08
C ASN A 667 -3.24 -12.88 -26.40
N ILE A 668 -2.46 -11.81 -26.32
CA ILE A 668 -1.93 -11.06 -27.49
C ILE A 668 -0.44 -10.92 -27.33
N ASP A 669 0.27 -11.40 -28.34
CA ASP A 669 1.72 -11.40 -28.40
C ASP A 669 2.30 -9.98 -28.68
N ALA A 670 3.41 -9.66 -28.04
CA ALA A 670 4.10 -8.37 -28.15
C ALA A 670 5.50 -8.49 -28.76
N VAL A 671 5.93 -7.47 -29.51
CA VAL A 671 7.31 -7.41 -30.08
C VAL A 671 8.45 -7.56 -29.06
N THR A 672 8.15 -7.38 -27.78
CA THR A 672 9.11 -7.46 -26.68
C THR A 672 9.23 -8.86 -26.08
N ASP A 673 8.33 -9.76 -26.45
CA ASP A 673 8.24 -11.08 -25.87
C ASP A 673 9.41 -11.92 -26.40
N VAL A 674 9.93 -12.81 -25.53
CA VAL A 674 11.09 -13.64 -25.83
C VAL A 674 10.81 -15.07 -25.41
N ASN A 675 10.56 -15.92 -26.39
CA ASN A 675 10.34 -17.35 -26.16
C ASN A 675 11.66 -18.12 -26.20
N THR A 676 11.80 -19.09 -25.30
CA THR A 676 12.97 -19.97 -25.21
C THR A 676 12.56 -21.44 -25.26
N VAL A 677 12.97 -22.14 -26.32
CA VAL A 677 12.66 -23.55 -26.55
C VAL A 677 13.93 -24.38 -26.53
N THR A 678 14.00 -25.38 -25.64
CA THR A 678 15.06 -26.38 -25.64
C THR A 678 14.48 -27.80 -25.72
N ILE A 679 14.78 -28.48 -26.82
CA ILE A 679 14.38 -29.87 -27.07
C ILE A 679 15.64 -30.75 -27.10
N TYR A 680 15.83 -31.50 -26.03
CA TYR A 680 16.87 -32.52 -25.90
C TYR A 680 16.52 -33.81 -26.66
N GLY A 681 16.18 -33.68 -27.95
CA GLY A 681 15.62 -34.77 -28.72
C GLY A 681 15.38 -34.39 -30.18
N SER A 682 14.40 -35.06 -30.80
CA SER A 682 14.02 -34.83 -32.19
C SER A 682 12.67 -34.13 -32.28
N VAL A 683 12.40 -33.46 -33.40
CA VAL A 683 11.13 -32.81 -33.73
C VAL A 683 10.68 -33.34 -35.08
N SER A 684 9.55 -34.03 -35.11
CA SER A 684 8.87 -34.45 -36.34
C SER A 684 7.53 -33.75 -36.56
N GLY A 685 7.07 -33.00 -35.54
CA GLY A 685 5.86 -32.20 -35.56
C GLY A 685 6.10 -30.77 -36.06
N GLU A 686 5.44 -29.81 -35.44
CA GLU A 686 5.47 -28.41 -35.86
C GLU A 686 5.82 -27.51 -34.67
N ILE A 687 6.68 -26.51 -34.90
CA ILE A 687 6.94 -25.42 -33.96
C ILE A 687 6.53 -24.11 -34.65
N LEU A 688 5.66 -23.34 -34.00
CA LEU A 688 5.22 -22.02 -34.45
C LEU A 688 5.65 -21.00 -33.41
N GLY A 689 6.35 -19.95 -33.83
CA GLY A 689 6.80 -18.83 -33.01
C GLY A 689 5.71 -17.81 -32.79
N GLY A 690 5.65 -16.82 -33.69
CA GLY A 690 4.61 -15.81 -33.75
C GLY A 690 5.21 -14.42 -33.90
N TYR A 691 4.89 -13.57 -32.94
CA TYR A 691 5.45 -12.23 -32.79
C TYR A 691 6.49 -12.25 -31.65
N GLY A 692 7.39 -11.28 -31.60
CA GLY A 692 8.47 -11.34 -30.59
C GLY A 692 9.57 -12.35 -30.97
N SER A 693 10.60 -12.47 -30.14
CA SER A 693 11.82 -13.22 -30.48
C SER A 693 11.80 -14.66 -30.00
N ASP A 694 11.94 -15.62 -30.90
CA ASP A 694 11.96 -17.05 -30.61
C ASP A 694 13.37 -17.66 -30.63
N ASN A 695 13.76 -18.30 -29.52
CA ASN A 695 15.07 -18.94 -29.38
C ASN A 695 14.93 -20.46 -29.27
N ILE A 696 15.07 -21.15 -30.40
CA ILE A 696 14.81 -22.60 -30.53
C ILE A 696 16.11 -23.39 -30.61
N THR A 697 16.27 -24.37 -29.72
CA THR A 697 17.36 -25.36 -29.76
C THR A 697 16.83 -26.79 -29.85
N ILE A 698 17.15 -27.49 -30.94
CA ILE A 698 16.86 -28.89 -31.19
C ILE A 698 18.17 -29.68 -31.26
N THR A 699 18.48 -30.45 -30.23
CA THR A 699 19.80 -31.11 -30.12
C THR A 699 20.01 -32.30 -31.05
N LYS A 700 18.97 -32.82 -31.73
CA LYS A 700 19.07 -33.94 -32.67
C LYS A 700 18.37 -33.64 -33.99
N ASN A 701 17.35 -34.42 -34.36
CA ASN A 701 16.78 -34.41 -35.71
C ASN A 701 15.55 -33.51 -35.77
N LEU A 702 15.53 -32.57 -36.70
CA LEU A 702 14.34 -31.88 -37.18
C LEU A 702 13.90 -32.54 -38.50
N THR A 703 12.76 -33.22 -38.47
CA THR A 703 12.08 -33.75 -39.65
C THR A 703 10.69 -33.15 -39.90
N GLY A 704 10.25 -32.31 -38.97
CA GLY A 704 9.01 -31.56 -39.04
C GLY A 704 9.20 -30.13 -39.53
N ASN A 705 8.29 -29.24 -39.16
CA ASN A 705 8.30 -27.84 -39.59
C ASN A 705 8.62 -26.89 -38.43
N VAL A 706 9.33 -25.81 -38.73
CA VAL A 706 9.57 -24.68 -37.82
C VAL A 706 9.21 -23.40 -38.58
N SER A 707 8.37 -22.55 -37.99
CA SER A 707 8.05 -21.22 -38.51
C SER A 707 8.07 -20.24 -37.34
N VAL A 708 9.00 -19.29 -37.33
CA VAL A 708 9.18 -18.39 -36.15
C VAL A 708 8.51 -17.04 -36.31
N GLY A 709 8.43 -16.47 -37.52
CA GLY A 709 7.51 -15.36 -37.79
C GLY A 709 8.22 -14.02 -37.92
N ASP A 710 7.76 -13.02 -37.19
CA ASP A 710 8.37 -11.69 -37.23
C ASP A 710 9.36 -11.53 -36.06
N ASN A 711 10.29 -10.56 -36.15
CA ASN A 711 11.38 -10.26 -35.22
C ASN A 711 12.62 -11.16 -35.39
N ALA A 712 13.68 -10.85 -34.64
CA ALA A 712 14.96 -11.55 -34.76
C ALA A 712 14.91 -12.88 -33.98
N ASP A 713 15.00 -13.99 -34.73
CA ASP A 713 14.81 -15.34 -34.22
C ASP A 713 16.05 -16.21 -34.37
N THR A 714 16.13 -17.25 -33.55
CA THR A 714 17.24 -18.21 -33.61
C THR A 714 16.76 -19.66 -33.64
N LEU A 715 17.30 -20.44 -34.58
CA LEU A 715 17.12 -21.90 -34.64
C LEU A 715 18.48 -22.59 -34.64
N THR A 716 18.77 -23.39 -33.62
CA THR A 716 19.89 -24.33 -33.62
C THR A 716 19.37 -25.75 -33.74
N ALA A 717 19.78 -26.48 -34.79
CA ALA A 717 19.38 -27.87 -35.00
C ALA A 717 20.59 -28.81 -35.22
N GLY A 718 20.44 -30.08 -34.80
CA GLY A 718 21.40 -31.15 -35.12
C GLY A 718 21.36 -31.51 -36.61
N TRP A 719 20.42 -32.37 -36.99
CA TRP A 719 20.09 -32.69 -38.38
C TRP A 719 18.79 -32.03 -38.82
N ILE A 720 18.71 -31.54 -40.06
CA ILE A 720 17.44 -31.08 -40.68
C ILE A 720 17.17 -31.92 -41.94
N TYR A 721 16.13 -32.77 -41.94
CA TYR A 721 15.88 -33.66 -43.08
C TYR A 721 14.44 -34.15 -43.21
N GLY A 722 14.20 -35.09 -44.13
CA GLY A 722 12.93 -35.84 -44.16
C GLY A 722 11.73 -35.07 -44.71
N GLY A 723 11.98 -33.95 -45.37
CA GLY A 723 10.97 -33.02 -45.88
C GLY A 723 10.73 -31.82 -44.96
N ALA A 724 11.58 -31.63 -43.94
CA ALA A 724 11.48 -30.52 -43.00
C ALA A 724 11.47 -29.17 -43.72
N THR A 725 10.62 -28.27 -43.24
CA THR A 725 10.58 -26.87 -43.67
C THR A 725 10.92 -25.96 -42.50
N VAL A 726 11.84 -25.03 -42.72
CA VAL A 726 12.18 -23.96 -41.78
C VAL A 726 11.87 -22.64 -42.47
N SER A 727 11.09 -21.80 -41.81
CA SER A 727 10.77 -20.44 -42.22
C SER A 727 11.11 -19.52 -41.06
N MET A 728 12.07 -18.60 -41.25
CA MET A 728 12.41 -17.66 -40.18
C MET A 728 11.45 -16.45 -40.22
N GLY A 729 11.28 -15.80 -41.36
CA GLY A 729 10.22 -14.81 -41.58
C GLY A 729 10.78 -13.40 -41.67
N ASP A 730 10.16 -12.41 -41.04
CA ASP A 730 10.61 -11.01 -41.11
C ASP A 730 11.48 -10.68 -39.88
N GLY A 731 12.78 -10.43 -40.03
CA GLY A 731 13.67 -10.15 -38.91
C GLY A 731 15.12 -10.39 -39.27
N ASN A 732 16.03 -10.16 -38.33
CA ASN A 732 17.43 -10.54 -38.53
C ASN A 732 17.67 -11.89 -37.83
N ASP A 733 17.55 -12.97 -38.60
CA ASP A 733 17.42 -14.31 -38.08
C ASP A 733 18.73 -15.09 -38.11
N THR A 734 18.80 -16.15 -37.31
CA THR A 734 19.97 -17.03 -37.28
C THR A 734 19.58 -18.51 -37.25
N VAL A 735 19.94 -19.24 -38.30
CA VAL A 735 19.83 -20.71 -38.37
C VAL A 735 21.21 -21.34 -38.26
N THR A 736 21.44 -22.15 -37.24
CA THR A 736 22.67 -22.93 -37.05
C THR A 736 22.39 -24.43 -37.18
N VAL A 737 23.05 -25.08 -38.14
CA VAL A 737 23.00 -26.54 -38.33
C VAL A 737 24.31 -27.15 -37.85
N THR A 738 24.23 -28.02 -36.85
CA THR A 738 25.42 -28.53 -36.17
C THR A 738 25.92 -29.88 -36.71
N GLU A 739 25.03 -30.73 -37.24
CA GLU A 739 25.38 -32.05 -37.79
C GLU A 739 25.17 -32.14 -39.32
N GLY A 740 23.99 -31.80 -39.86
CA GLY A 740 23.78 -31.82 -41.31
C GLY A 740 22.36 -31.56 -41.80
N ALA A 741 22.18 -31.35 -43.12
CA ALA A 741 20.85 -31.15 -43.70
C ALA A 741 20.68 -31.76 -45.10
N TYR A 742 19.56 -32.47 -45.33
CA TYR A 742 19.24 -33.13 -46.60
C TYR A 742 17.74 -33.36 -46.78
N ASN A 743 17.18 -33.19 -47.99
CA ASN A 743 15.73 -33.29 -48.17
C ASN A 743 14.99 -32.30 -47.24
N ALA A 744 15.38 -31.03 -47.29
CA ALA A 744 14.85 -29.97 -46.45
C ALA A 744 14.77 -28.64 -47.21
N THR A 745 13.89 -27.75 -46.77
CA THR A 745 13.77 -26.38 -47.28
C THR A 745 13.95 -25.43 -46.10
N ILE A 746 14.88 -24.49 -46.22
CA ILE A 746 15.20 -23.49 -45.20
C ILE A 746 15.09 -22.13 -45.87
N SER A 747 14.17 -21.30 -45.38
CA SER A 747 13.97 -19.91 -45.81
C SER A 747 14.30 -19.03 -44.63
N LEU A 748 15.20 -18.05 -44.82
CA LEU A 748 15.51 -17.07 -43.78
C LEU A 748 14.42 -15.98 -43.82
N GLY A 749 14.23 -15.29 -44.93
CA GLY A 749 13.08 -14.42 -45.12
C GLY A 749 13.50 -12.98 -45.37
N ALA A 750 12.95 -12.01 -44.64
CA ALA A 750 13.27 -10.60 -44.84
C ALA A 750 14.07 -10.04 -43.66
N GLY A 751 15.28 -9.56 -43.90
CA GLY A 751 16.17 -8.90 -42.94
C GLY A 751 17.61 -9.33 -43.19
N ASP A 752 18.54 -8.90 -42.33
CA ASP A 752 19.95 -9.27 -42.50
C ASP A 752 20.20 -10.60 -41.75
N ASP A 753 20.08 -11.73 -42.45
CA ASP A 753 20.02 -13.06 -41.84
C ASP A 753 21.35 -13.81 -41.81
N VAL A 754 21.43 -14.86 -40.98
CA VAL A 754 22.59 -15.74 -40.86
C VAL A 754 22.21 -17.21 -40.95
N PHE A 755 22.71 -17.91 -41.96
CA PHE A 755 22.71 -19.38 -41.99
C PHE A 755 24.12 -19.90 -41.71
N ASP A 756 24.32 -20.69 -40.65
CA ASP A 756 25.61 -21.29 -40.30
C ASP A 756 25.56 -22.82 -40.28
N SER A 757 26.22 -23.43 -41.27
CA SER A 757 26.40 -24.89 -41.35
C SER A 757 27.87 -25.30 -41.30
N THR A 758 28.75 -24.46 -40.76
CA THR A 758 30.22 -24.64 -40.83
C THR A 758 30.70 -26.00 -40.29
N SER A 759 30.05 -26.53 -39.25
CA SER A 759 30.36 -27.85 -38.67
C SER A 759 29.58 -29.02 -39.29
N ALA A 760 28.61 -28.72 -40.16
CA ALA A 760 27.64 -29.66 -40.68
C ALA A 760 27.98 -30.19 -42.08
N THR A 761 27.32 -31.29 -42.46
CA THR A 761 27.31 -31.83 -43.83
C THR A 761 25.96 -31.60 -44.50
N LEU A 762 25.95 -30.84 -45.58
CA LEU A 762 24.76 -30.59 -46.40
C LEU A 762 24.70 -31.58 -47.59
N GLY A 763 23.50 -31.92 -48.04
CA GLY A 763 23.29 -32.76 -49.23
C GLY A 763 23.12 -34.26 -48.92
N SER A 764 23.11 -35.12 -49.96
CA SER A 764 22.59 -36.51 -50.03
C SER A 764 21.17 -36.65 -50.62
N ALA A 765 20.40 -35.56 -50.63
CA ALA A 765 19.11 -35.40 -51.30
C ALA A 765 18.92 -33.91 -51.67
N ALA A 766 17.76 -33.53 -52.22
CA ALA A 766 17.49 -32.14 -52.58
C ALA A 766 17.38 -31.25 -51.32
N THR A 767 18.17 -30.19 -51.21
CA THR A 767 18.09 -29.24 -50.08
C THR A 767 18.05 -27.84 -50.62
N THR A 768 17.11 -27.02 -50.16
CA THR A 768 17.01 -25.62 -50.53
C THR A 768 17.33 -24.74 -49.32
N ILE A 769 18.20 -23.77 -49.50
CA ILE A 769 18.47 -22.67 -48.57
C ILE A 769 18.20 -21.38 -49.35
N ASP A 770 17.33 -20.54 -48.83
CA ASP A 770 16.91 -19.27 -49.43
C ASP A 770 17.15 -18.17 -48.40
N GLY A 771 17.99 -17.19 -48.72
CA GLY A 771 18.28 -16.03 -47.87
C GLY A 771 17.07 -15.11 -47.81
N GLY A 772 16.73 -14.47 -48.92
CA GLY A 772 15.46 -13.78 -49.09
C GLY A 772 15.66 -12.29 -49.38
N GLU A 773 15.09 -11.37 -48.63
CA GLU A 773 15.38 -9.93 -48.76
C GLU A 773 16.32 -9.49 -47.64
N GLY A 774 17.30 -8.63 -47.92
CA GLY A 774 18.26 -8.12 -46.93
C GLY A 774 19.68 -8.62 -47.18
N ASN A 775 20.66 -8.20 -46.37
CA ASN A 775 22.06 -8.56 -46.60
C ASN A 775 22.44 -9.78 -45.78
N ASP A 776 22.38 -10.94 -46.41
CA ASP A 776 22.46 -12.22 -45.74
C ASP A 776 23.89 -12.77 -45.64
N THR A 777 24.14 -13.55 -44.60
CA THR A 777 25.40 -14.28 -44.40
C THR A 777 25.16 -15.78 -44.36
N ILE A 778 25.49 -16.48 -45.44
CA ILE A 778 25.33 -17.93 -45.57
C ILE A 778 26.69 -18.63 -45.49
N LYS A 779 26.95 -19.32 -44.37
CA LYS A 779 28.19 -20.09 -44.15
C LYS A 779 27.97 -21.57 -44.37
N ILE A 780 28.78 -22.13 -45.25
CA ILE A 780 28.63 -23.49 -45.76
C ILE A 780 29.76 -24.38 -45.26
N GLY A 781 29.36 -25.48 -44.62
CA GLY A 781 30.25 -26.57 -44.21
C GLY A 781 30.58 -27.53 -45.35
N THR A 782 30.47 -28.83 -45.08
CA THR A 782 30.77 -29.87 -46.08
C THR A 782 29.59 -30.10 -47.01
N ILE A 783 29.77 -29.96 -48.32
CA ILE A 783 28.77 -30.38 -49.31
C ILE A 783 29.04 -31.83 -49.72
N SER A 784 28.08 -32.71 -49.41
CA SER A 784 28.04 -34.09 -49.88
C SER A 784 27.30 -34.21 -51.23
N ASN A 785 27.35 -35.38 -51.86
CA ASN A 785 26.71 -35.62 -53.16
C ASN A 785 25.18 -35.41 -53.08
N GLY A 786 24.63 -34.39 -53.75
CA GLY A 786 23.19 -34.10 -53.73
C GLY A 786 22.87 -32.75 -54.37
N ASN A 787 21.64 -32.60 -54.89
CA ASN A 787 21.17 -31.36 -55.49
C ASN A 787 20.89 -30.31 -54.39
N ILE A 788 21.91 -29.62 -53.90
CA ILE A 788 21.72 -28.46 -53.03
C ILE A 788 21.34 -27.26 -53.91
N THR A 789 20.46 -26.40 -53.43
CA THR A 789 20.16 -25.11 -54.03
C THR A 789 20.29 -24.07 -52.93
N ILE A 790 21.21 -23.14 -53.09
CA ILE A 790 21.41 -22.00 -52.21
C ILE A 790 21.16 -20.76 -53.06
N ASP A 791 20.22 -19.92 -52.63
CA ASP A 791 19.99 -18.60 -53.20
C ASP A 791 20.15 -17.62 -52.05
N ALA A 792 21.04 -16.64 -52.18
CA ALA A 792 21.22 -15.62 -51.14
C ALA A 792 20.10 -14.57 -51.18
N GLY A 793 19.48 -14.35 -52.34
CA GLY A 793 18.26 -13.55 -52.44
C GLY A 793 18.54 -12.14 -52.95
N ALA A 794 18.01 -11.12 -52.30
CA ALA A 794 18.09 -9.73 -52.70
C ALA A 794 18.76 -8.89 -51.62
N GLY A 795 19.92 -8.31 -51.91
CA GLY A 795 20.75 -7.57 -50.96
C GLY A 795 22.21 -7.66 -51.34
N ASP A 796 23.11 -7.08 -50.55
CA ASP A 796 24.54 -7.26 -50.74
C ASP A 796 25.03 -8.45 -49.88
N ASP A 797 24.93 -9.66 -50.42
CA ASP A 797 25.04 -10.89 -49.64
C ASP A 797 26.47 -11.41 -49.49
N ILE A 798 26.69 -12.23 -48.45
CA ILE A 798 27.95 -12.91 -48.17
C ILE A 798 27.73 -14.42 -48.08
N VAL A 799 28.33 -15.17 -49.02
CA VAL A 799 28.37 -16.64 -48.95
C VAL A 799 29.78 -17.12 -48.61
N VAL A 800 29.94 -17.81 -47.48
CA VAL A 800 31.23 -18.31 -46.99
C VAL A 800 31.38 -19.80 -47.27
N LEU A 801 32.41 -20.17 -48.02
CA LEU A 801 32.81 -21.56 -48.23
C LEU A 801 33.98 -21.92 -47.32
N THR A 802 33.84 -23.00 -46.55
CA THR A 802 34.91 -23.51 -45.65
C THR A 802 35.53 -24.83 -46.12
N LYS A 803 35.06 -25.33 -47.28
CA LYS A 803 35.47 -26.57 -47.93
C LYS A 803 35.53 -26.36 -49.44
N ASP A 804 36.23 -27.28 -50.12
CA ASP A 804 36.35 -27.28 -51.58
C ASP A 804 34.98 -27.33 -52.27
N TYR A 805 34.80 -26.49 -53.28
CA TYR A 805 33.66 -26.52 -54.21
C TYR A 805 34.17 -26.84 -55.62
N ASP A 806 33.91 -28.06 -56.06
CA ASP A 806 34.42 -28.74 -57.25
C ASP A 806 35.97 -28.82 -57.40
N THR A 807 36.50 -30.04 -57.21
CA THR A 807 37.82 -30.46 -57.71
C THR A 807 37.77 -31.66 -58.71
N LYS A 808 36.56 -31.97 -59.22
CA LYS A 808 36.07 -32.99 -60.20
C LYS A 808 36.08 -34.49 -59.81
N PRO A 809 35.05 -35.29 -60.21
CA PRO A 809 33.65 -35.27 -59.78
C PRO A 809 33.26 -36.61 -59.10
N ILE A 810 32.45 -36.57 -58.04
CA ILE A 810 31.65 -37.73 -57.61
C ILE A 810 30.18 -37.29 -57.43
N GLY A 811 29.59 -36.60 -58.41
CA GLY A 811 28.17 -36.24 -58.40
C GLY A 811 27.90 -34.75 -58.26
N ASN A 812 26.61 -34.39 -58.39
CA ASN A 812 26.12 -33.02 -58.32
C ASN A 812 26.30 -32.44 -56.90
N GLN A 813 26.97 -31.29 -56.79
CA GLN A 813 27.17 -30.54 -55.52
C GLN A 813 26.14 -29.42 -55.31
N GLY A 814 25.27 -29.17 -56.29
CA GLY A 814 24.21 -28.18 -56.24
C GLY A 814 24.54 -26.84 -56.91
N SER A 815 23.61 -25.90 -56.82
CA SER A 815 23.76 -24.51 -57.27
C SER A 815 23.85 -23.57 -56.07
N ILE A 816 24.72 -22.57 -56.15
CA ILE A 816 24.85 -21.46 -55.20
C ILE A 816 24.72 -20.17 -56.02
N ASN A 817 23.76 -19.33 -55.66
CA ASN A 817 23.49 -18.07 -56.34
C ASN A 817 23.57 -16.90 -55.34
N GLY A 818 24.26 -15.82 -55.70
CA GLY A 818 24.27 -14.60 -54.89
C GLY A 818 23.01 -13.75 -55.07
N GLY A 819 22.31 -13.86 -56.21
CA GLY A 819 21.00 -13.22 -56.36
C GLY A 819 21.05 -11.79 -56.90
N GLU A 820 20.20 -10.90 -56.36
CA GLU A 820 20.12 -9.48 -56.73
C GLU A 820 20.93 -8.60 -55.78
N GLY A 821 22.01 -8.00 -56.24
CA GLY A 821 22.75 -6.99 -55.47
C GLY A 821 24.22 -7.01 -55.80
N SER A 822 25.08 -6.67 -54.83
CA SER A 822 26.54 -6.75 -54.96
C SER A 822 27.11 -7.84 -54.04
N ASP A 823 27.07 -9.07 -54.51
CA ASP A 823 27.32 -10.23 -53.66
C ASP A 823 28.79 -10.62 -53.57
N THR A 824 29.16 -11.20 -52.43
CA THR A 824 30.54 -11.58 -52.09
C THR A 824 30.63 -13.07 -51.74
N LEU A 825 31.37 -13.81 -52.56
CA LEU A 825 31.77 -15.17 -52.25
C LEU A 825 33.06 -15.14 -51.41
N VAL A 826 33.00 -15.57 -50.17
CA VAL A 826 34.13 -15.67 -49.26
C VAL A 826 34.70 -17.09 -49.28
N LEU A 827 36.01 -17.19 -49.42
CA LEU A 827 36.74 -18.44 -49.25
C LEU A 827 37.44 -18.44 -47.89
N ALA A 828 37.39 -19.55 -47.14
CA ALA A 828 38.02 -19.65 -45.84
C ALA A 828 38.73 -21.00 -45.64
N GLY A 829 39.99 -20.96 -45.22
CA GLY A 829 40.86 -22.13 -45.03
C GLY A 829 41.59 -22.57 -46.30
N ASN A 830 42.22 -23.74 -46.27
CA ASN A 830 42.90 -24.31 -47.44
C ASN A 830 41.88 -24.96 -48.38
N ILE A 831 41.30 -24.17 -49.29
CA ILE A 831 40.23 -24.62 -50.19
C ILE A 831 40.44 -24.25 -51.65
N SER A 832 39.89 -25.06 -52.56
CA SER A 832 39.81 -24.82 -54.00
C SER A 832 38.34 -24.72 -54.43
N VAL A 833 38.00 -23.65 -55.17
CA VAL A 833 36.68 -23.42 -55.74
C VAL A 833 36.76 -23.31 -57.25
N ASN A 834 35.90 -24.02 -57.97
CA ASN A 834 35.73 -23.89 -59.41
C ASN A 834 34.35 -23.29 -59.73
N LEU A 835 34.35 -22.12 -60.35
CA LEU A 835 33.12 -21.45 -60.82
C LEU A 835 32.55 -22.15 -62.07
N ALA A 836 33.37 -22.91 -62.81
CA ALA A 836 33.00 -23.55 -64.07
C ALA A 836 32.28 -24.89 -63.85
N THR A 837 30.95 -24.94 -63.94
CA THR A 837 30.21 -26.23 -63.90
C THR A 837 28.95 -26.26 -64.79
N GLY A 838 28.42 -27.48 -65.00
CA GLY A 838 27.45 -27.84 -66.05
C GLY A 838 25.98 -27.55 -65.70
N LYS A 839 25.04 -28.09 -66.49
CA LYS A 839 23.60 -27.85 -66.26
C LYS A 839 23.14 -28.47 -64.93
N ASN A 840 22.73 -27.63 -63.99
CA ASN A 840 22.21 -27.92 -62.63
C ASN A 840 23.28 -28.00 -61.51
N GLU A 841 24.46 -27.45 -61.73
CA GLU A 841 25.56 -27.28 -60.75
C GLU A 841 26.18 -25.89 -60.97
N GLY A 842 26.70 -25.25 -59.92
CA GLY A 842 27.61 -24.10 -60.05
C GLY A 842 27.40 -22.95 -59.11
N ILE A 843 28.32 -21.99 -59.19
CA ILE A 843 28.32 -20.75 -58.43
C ILE A 843 28.05 -19.60 -59.41
N THR A 844 26.99 -18.84 -59.19
CA THR A 844 26.56 -17.72 -60.05
C THR A 844 26.16 -16.49 -59.24
N GLY A 845 26.06 -15.34 -59.91
CA GLY A 845 25.54 -14.11 -59.29
C GLY A 845 26.45 -13.56 -58.18
N PHE A 846 27.78 -13.61 -58.35
CA PHE A 846 28.71 -12.99 -57.41
C PHE A 846 29.62 -11.99 -58.11
N GLU A 847 29.64 -10.75 -57.64
CA GLU A 847 30.47 -9.65 -58.18
C GLU A 847 31.88 -9.69 -57.59
N LYS A 848 32.03 -10.28 -56.41
CA LYS A 848 33.26 -10.30 -55.63
C LYS A 848 33.58 -11.71 -55.12
N VAL A 849 34.86 -12.05 -55.14
CA VAL A 849 35.45 -13.19 -54.43
C VAL A 849 36.46 -12.64 -53.44
N ASP A 850 36.30 -12.98 -52.17
CA ASP A 850 37.18 -12.51 -51.11
C ASP A 850 37.92 -13.66 -50.41
N MET A 851 39.26 -13.64 -50.49
CA MET A 851 40.17 -14.59 -49.86
C MET A 851 40.98 -13.96 -48.70
N THR A 852 40.62 -12.75 -48.27
CA THR A 852 41.35 -11.92 -47.27
C THR A 852 40.88 -12.12 -45.83
N VAL A 853 39.78 -12.86 -45.60
CA VAL A 853 39.06 -12.84 -44.32
C VAL A 853 39.91 -13.05 -43.07
N GLY A 854 39.54 -12.32 -42.00
CA GLY A 854 40.30 -12.17 -40.76
C GLY A 854 40.54 -13.46 -39.96
N SER A 855 41.35 -13.33 -38.89
CA SER A 855 41.90 -14.45 -38.10
C SER A 855 40.89 -15.46 -37.53
N ASN A 856 39.60 -15.11 -37.46
CA ASN A 856 38.56 -15.96 -36.89
C ASN A 856 38.05 -17.05 -37.86
N LEU A 857 38.15 -16.82 -39.17
CA LEU A 857 37.82 -17.81 -40.21
C LEU A 857 39.06 -18.33 -40.95
N LYS A 858 40.19 -17.61 -40.84
CA LYS A 858 41.50 -17.94 -41.41
C LYS A 858 42.52 -18.11 -40.26
N ALA A 859 42.47 -19.25 -39.57
CA ALA A 859 43.32 -19.54 -38.40
C ALA A 859 44.82 -19.69 -38.75
N ASP A 860 45.13 -20.02 -40.00
CA ASP A 860 46.47 -20.02 -40.59
C ASP A 860 46.46 -19.28 -41.94
N ASN A 861 47.61 -18.79 -42.41
CA ASN A 861 47.72 -18.13 -43.71
C ASN A 861 47.68 -19.15 -44.87
N SER A 862 46.73 -20.10 -44.81
CA SER A 862 46.55 -21.15 -45.81
C SER A 862 46.21 -20.58 -47.18
N ALA A 863 46.66 -21.28 -48.21
CA ALA A 863 46.41 -20.92 -49.60
C ALA A 863 44.97 -21.22 -50.01
N GLN A 864 44.31 -20.28 -50.66
CA GLN A 864 43.01 -20.47 -51.29
C GLN A 864 43.17 -20.45 -52.82
N THR A 865 42.33 -21.18 -53.56
CA THR A 865 42.40 -21.22 -55.03
C THR A 865 41.02 -21.03 -55.62
N ILE A 866 40.89 -20.08 -56.55
CA ILE A 866 39.69 -19.89 -57.38
C ILE A 866 40.01 -20.22 -58.84
N LYS A 867 39.17 -21.04 -59.45
CA LYS A 867 39.27 -21.47 -60.85
C LYS A 867 38.06 -20.96 -61.64
N LEU A 868 38.32 -20.40 -62.81
CA LEU A 868 37.30 -19.81 -63.66
C LEU A 868 37.73 -19.77 -65.12
N THR A 869 36.76 -19.65 -66.00
CA THR A 869 36.87 -19.48 -67.45
C THR A 869 36.14 -18.21 -67.88
N VAL A 870 36.26 -17.85 -69.16
CA VAL A 870 35.49 -16.72 -69.71
C VAL A 870 33.98 -16.89 -69.53
N SER A 871 33.48 -18.13 -69.66
CA SER A 871 32.03 -18.38 -69.58
C SER A 871 31.45 -18.08 -68.20
N ASP A 872 32.26 -18.23 -67.15
CA ASP A 872 31.81 -18.07 -65.76
C ASP A 872 31.66 -16.59 -65.37
N VAL A 873 32.37 -15.71 -66.09
CA VAL A 873 32.34 -14.26 -65.87
C VAL A 873 31.36 -13.57 -66.83
N LEU A 874 31.07 -14.18 -67.98
CA LEU A 874 30.14 -13.61 -68.96
C LEU A 874 28.71 -13.62 -68.44
N GLY A 875 28.10 -12.45 -68.33
CA GLY A 875 26.73 -12.30 -67.82
C GLY A 875 26.59 -12.56 -66.33
N ILE A 876 27.71 -12.59 -65.58
CA ILE A 876 27.67 -12.65 -64.10
C ILE A 876 26.98 -11.40 -63.52
N ASN A 877 27.16 -10.26 -64.20
CA ASN A 877 26.41 -9.01 -64.02
C ASN A 877 26.33 -8.24 -65.35
N ASP A 878 25.66 -7.08 -65.31
CA ASP A 878 25.49 -6.14 -66.44
C ASP A 878 26.81 -5.81 -67.17
N ASN A 879 27.94 -5.81 -66.43
CA ASN A 879 29.26 -5.47 -66.95
C ASN A 879 30.18 -6.68 -67.17
N SER A 880 29.71 -7.91 -66.89
CA SER A 880 30.52 -9.14 -66.91
C SER A 880 31.87 -8.95 -66.19
N THR A 881 31.82 -8.40 -64.97
CA THR A 881 33.01 -8.00 -64.20
C THR A 881 33.05 -8.69 -62.84
N LEU A 882 34.20 -9.27 -62.49
CA LEU A 882 34.46 -9.95 -61.20
C LEU A 882 35.65 -9.31 -60.48
N TYR A 883 35.56 -9.11 -59.17
CA TYR A 883 36.67 -8.67 -58.32
C TYR A 883 37.17 -9.82 -57.44
N ILE A 884 38.49 -9.99 -57.33
CA ILE A 884 39.12 -11.05 -56.55
C ILE A 884 40.17 -10.45 -55.62
N SER A 885 39.91 -10.52 -54.31
CA SER A 885 40.79 -10.04 -53.23
C SER A 885 41.54 -11.22 -52.60
N GLY A 886 42.79 -11.03 -52.18
CA GLY A 886 43.57 -12.10 -51.53
C GLY A 886 45.00 -11.69 -51.17
N ASP A 887 45.78 -12.63 -50.66
CA ASP A 887 47.19 -12.42 -50.33
C ASP A 887 48.14 -13.28 -51.19
N ALA A 888 49.44 -13.17 -50.92
CA ALA A 888 50.50 -13.83 -51.68
C ALA A 888 50.46 -15.37 -51.67
N ASN A 889 49.69 -15.99 -50.76
CA ASN A 889 49.51 -17.43 -50.69
C ASN A 889 48.32 -17.92 -51.54
N ASP A 890 47.43 -17.02 -51.97
CA ASP A 890 46.23 -17.35 -52.73
C ASP A 890 46.53 -17.48 -54.24
N LYS A 891 45.62 -18.11 -54.99
CA LYS A 891 45.79 -18.41 -56.41
C LYS A 891 44.52 -18.17 -57.23
N VAL A 892 44.70 -17.68 -58.44
CA VAL A 892 43.64 -17.50 -59.44
C VAL A 892 44.03 -18.24 -60.72
N ASP A 893 43.24 -19.22 -61.14
CA ASP A 893 43.40 -19.96 -62.40
C ASP A 893 42.31 -19.55 -63.40
N LEU A 894 42.66 -18.72 -64.38
CA LEU A 894 41.75 -18.19 -65.41
C LEU A 894 41.55 -19.13 -66.62
N GLY A 895 42.20 -20.31 -66.61
CA GLY A 895 42.00 -21.37 -67.58
C GLY A 895 41.14 -22.54 -67.06
N ALA A 896 40.95 -22.62 -65.75
CA ALA A 896 40.39 -23.77 -65.04
C ALA A 896 41.03 -25.10 -65.46
N ASP A 897 42.33 -25.07 -65.79
CA ASP A 897 43.10 -26.18 -66.36
C ASP A 897 44.27 -26.63 -65.47
N ASP A 898 44.43 -26.03 -64.28
CA ASP A 898 45.50 -26.29 -63.32
C ASP A 898 46.92 -26.04 -63.88
N ALA A 899 47.04 -25.41 -65.06
CA ALA A 899 48.30 -25.26 -65.77
C ALA A 899 49.02 -23.93 -65.48
N GLY A 900 48.40 -23.04 -64.71
CA GLY A 900 48.96 -21.71 -64.45
C GLY A 900 48.95 -20.82 -65.69
N SER A 901 47.80 -20.76 -66.35
CA SER A 901 47.60 -20.09 -67.62
C SER A 901 46.49 -19.05 -67.47
N LEU A 902 46.65 -17.89 -68.12
CA LEU A 902 45.56 -16.91 -68.25
C LEU A 902 44.36 -17.43 -69.07
N GLY A 903 44.43 -18.66 -69.59
CA GLY A 903 43.45 -19.18 -70.55
C GLY A 903 43.37 -18.26 -71.77
N THR A 904 42.22 -17.60 -71.94
CA THR A 904 41.98 -16.62 -73.03
C THR A 904 41.94 -15.16 -72.55
N PHE A 905 42.22 -14.90 -71.27
CA PHE A 905 42.33 -13.56 -70.71
C PHE A 905 43.70 -12.93 -71.03
N THR A 906 43.76 -11.60 -71.02
CA THR A 906 44.98 -10.82 -71.19
C THR A 906 45.02 -9.71 -70.16
N ALA A 907 46.14 -9.58 -69.45
CA ALA A 907 46.38 -8.49 -68.51
C ALA A 907 46.38 -7.13 -69.22
N THR A 908 45.77 -6.12 -68.59
CA THR A 908 45.73 -4.74 -69.08
C THR A 908 46.56 -3.84 -68.17
N ALA A 909 46.86 -2.62 -68.63
CA ALA A 909 47.54 -1.61 -67.81
C ALA A 909 46.59 -0.88 -66.83
N THR A 910 45.31 -1.27 -66.79
CA THR A 910 44.28 -0.62 -65.96
C THR A 910 44.32 -1.18 -64.55
N THR A 911 44.42 -0.29 -63.56
CA THR A 911 44.31 -0.64 -62.15
C THR A 911 43.24 0.19 -61.46
N VAL A 912 42.64 -0.37 -60.41
CA VAL A 912 41.66 0.29 -59.55
C VAL A 912 41.98 0.00 -58.08
N LYS A 913 41.43 0.81 -57.18
CA LYS A 913 41.52 0.58 -55.73
C LYS A 913 40.12 0.33 -55.19
N ALA A 914 39.99 -0.67 -54.33
CA ALA A 914 38.76 -0.98 -53.61
C ALA A 914 39.11 -1.57 -52.24
N THR A 915 38.17 -1.51 -51.31
CA THR A 915 38.31 -2.08 -49.97
C THR A 915 37.81 -3.52 -49.99
N ALA A 916 38.62 -4.47 -49.49
CA ALA A 916 38.19 -5.86 -49.29
C ALA A 916 37.39 -6.01 -47.98
N LEU A 917 36.81 -7.18 -47.74
CA LEU A 917 35.99 -7.46 -46.56
C LEU A 917 36.78 -7.38 -45.25
N ASP A 918 38.11 -7.53 -45.30
CA ASP A 918 39.01 -7.31 -44.16
C ASP A 918 39.16 -5.83 -43.74
N GLY A 919 38.55 -4.91 -44.50
CA GLY A 919 38.56 -3.47 -44.27
C GLY A 919 39.82 -2.75 -44.79
N THR A 920 40.73 -3.46 -45.47
CA THR A 920 41.95 -2.86 -46.03
C THR A 920 41.77 -2.47 -47.49
N GLU A 921 42.49 -1.43 -47.93
CA GLU A 921 42.44 -0.96 -49.33
C GLU A 921 43.46 -1.73 -50.19
N HIS A 922 42.96 -2.41 -51.21
CA HIS A 922 43.76 -3.19 -52.16
C HIS A 922 43.86 -2.49 -53.52
N THR A 923 44.88 -2.84 -54.30
CA THR A 923 45.03 -2.38 -55.69
C THR A 923 44.85 -3.56 -56.61
N TYR A 924 43.90 -3.47 -57.55
CA TYR A 924 43.53 -4.56 -58.45
C TYR A 924 43.97 -4.26 -59.88
N THR A 925 44.49 -5.27 -60.59
CA THR A 925 44.82 -5.22 -62.02
C THR A 925 43.74 -5.90 -62.85
N LEU A 926 43.31 -5.26 -63.95
CA LEU A 926 42.28 -5.79 -64.86
C LEU A 926 42.84 -6.80 -65.87
N TYR A 927 42.18 -7.95 -65.98
CA TYR A 927 42.36 -8.99 -66.99
C TYR A 927 41.09 -9.09 -67.84
N SER A 928 41.20 -8.94 -69.16
CA SER A 928 40.05 -8.95 -70.07
C SER A 928 40.16 -10.06 -71.12
N SER A 929 39.02 -10.62 -71.51
CA SER A 929 38.93 -11.57 -72.63
C SER A 929 38.41 -10.91 -73.91
N ALA A 930 38.67 -11.53 -75.07
CA ALA A 930 38.08 -11.09 -76.33
C ALA A 930 36.54 -11.21 -76.37
N GLY A 931 35.96 -12.01 -75.47
CA GLY A 931 34.51 -12.22 -75.34
C GLY A 931 33.80 -11.16 -74.50
N GLY A 932 34.53 -10.25 -73.84
CA GLY A 932 33.95 -9.16 -73.03
C GLY A 932 33.96 -9.39 -71.51
N ALA A 933 34.38 -10.57 -71.03
CA ALA A 933 34.58 -10.82 -69.60
C ALA A 933 35.77 -10.05 -69.02
N ASN A 934 35.60 -9.50 -67.82
CA ASN A 934 36.58 -8.69 -67.09
C ASN A 934 36.79 -9.23 -65.67
N VAL A 935 38.04 -9.39 -65.24
CA VAL A 935 38.39 -9.82 -63.87
C VAL A 935 39.43 -8.87 -63.28
N TYR A 936 39.12 -8.28 -62.14
CA TYR A 936 40.04 -7.45 -61.35
C TYR A 936 40.67 -8.30 -60.26
N ILE A 937 41.98 -8.56 -60.38
CA ILE A 937 42.72 -9.40 -59.42
C ILE A 937 43.62 -8.51 -58.57
N ASP A 938 43.58 -8.70 -57.26
CA ASP A 938 44.44 -8.01 -56.31
C ASP A 938 45.94 -8.25 -56.60
N ASN A 939 46.72 -7.18 -56.62
CA ASN A 939 48.16 -7.21 -56.86
C ASN A 939 48.94 -8.01 -55.80
N ASN A 940 48.41 -8.12 -54.58
CA ASN A 940 49.04 -8.93 -53.53
C ASN A 940 49.10 -10.42 -53.89
N ILE A 941 48.18 -10.92 -54.71
CA ILE A 941 48.18 -12.30 -55.24
C ILE A 941 49.30 -12.47 -56.28
N ILE A 942 49.58 -11.42 -57.06
CA ILE A 942 50.44 -11.47 -58.25
C ILE A 942 51.94 -11.29 -57.89
N ASP A 943 52.27 -10.43 -56.91
CA ASP A 943 53.62 -9.86 -56.73
C ASP A 943 54.69 -10.78 -56.06
N ASN A 944 54.36 -11.97 -55.55
CA ASN A 944 55.31 -12.83 -54.78
C ASN A 944 55.62 -14.20 -55.42
N GLY A 945 55.48 -14.32 -56.74
CA GLY A 945 55.65 -15.57 -57.49
C GLY A 945 54.32 -16.21 -57.94
N GLY A 946 53.22 -15.45 -57.90
CA GLY A 946 51.86 -15.85 -58.22
C GLY A 946 51.65 -16.10 -59.72
N VAL A 947 51.54 -17.38 -60.03
CA VAL A 947 50.71 -17.93 -61.11
C VAL A 947 49.27 -17.38 -60.89
N ILE A 948 48.57 -16.66 -61.77
CA ILE A 948 48.39 -16.85 -63.22
C ILE A 948 48.74 -18.23 -63.68
#